data_AF-A0A834BUJ5-F1
#
_entry.id   AF-A0A834BUJ5-F1
#
_cell.length_a   1.000
_cell.length_b   1.000
_cell.length_c   1.000
_cell.angle_alpha   90.00
_cell.angle_beta   90.00
_cell.angle_gamma   90.00
#
_symmetry.space_group_name_H-M   'P 1'
#
loop_
_entity.id
_entity.type
_entity.pdbx_description
1 polymer ?
#
loop_
_entity_poly.entity_id
_entity_poly.type
_entity_poly.pdbx_seq_one_letter_code
_entity_poly.pdbx_strand_id
1 'polypeptide(L)'
;MGSLGRLSAVRRRLLPRLTSKSWLSTRPSILGDRNILLMGPPGAGKTTVGRIVAHKLGLPAVDVDDDVLEVAWKRPVAAVLASLGGRRFLEAEGQALCQFSSSGCVVSLTGSNPLHAEAMQHVQQSGLVVYLDVDEDDILTRLDRMKVNRIVGQEDGVPMRDILLYRKQFYEKWLDVRVLCGRGDTEEEVAEKVVKAVQRYQNRHEETYVSTRGSGEQKKTCFSDVVVEGLAADGGLYVPRNGFPRMDAGEWKRLVSMSYPERALLLLEKCIHPVDVSAADLRRMVFKAYGSNFSSEAVAPVKHLVEQQFVLELFHGPTASFKDLALQLMPQLFAHCLPLMCNYLVLVATSGDTGSAVLSGFGGLSGVDARRTGVLVFFPEEGVSEIQKLQMLGFRGGNGRAVGVLSDFDFCQKSIKRMFGESGLVGHLAVEYGTVLSTANSINWARLLPQVVYHSSSYLDLCRDGVIRFGDPVDVCIPTGNFGNAMSAVYAKQMGVPIRRVICASNHNRIITDFFSTGEYDLRRRRLLPSHSPAIDILKSSNLERFLFHASGGDSGLVGELFARLDAQQHFRVAAPLLSRMQQEVQAGCCSEDECLSAVRRVHARTGYLMDTHTAVAKVVADRLQDGSCPVVLSSTAHYGKFAPAVFQALGVQNPPEDPVEQLRLLERSAARPGAHGDMLRGLRGGSGPHGVCQADYRELEEKVESVIREAS
;
A
#
# COMPACT_ATOMS: atom_id res chain seq x y z
N MET A 1 18.97 24.92 65.19
CA MET A 1 19.57 24.07 66.24
C MET A 1 19.24 22.64 65.88
N GLY A 2 20.08 21.95 65.08
CA GLY A 2 21.09 20.97 65.53
C GLY A 2 20.45 19.58 65.54
N SER A 3 20.96 18.47 64.99
CA SER A 3 22.27 18.00 64.52
C SER A 3 21.98 16.78 63.63
N LEU A 4 22.39 16.71 62.36
CA LEU A 4 23.59 16.00 61.88
C LEU A 4 23.75 14.54 62.38
N GLY A 5 23.82 13.59 61.43
CA GLY A 5 24.71 12.43 61.58
C GLY A 5 24.27 11.10 60.95
N ARG A 6 24.89 10.78 59.80
CA ARG A 6 25.27 9.43 59.33
C ARG A 6 24.16 8.47 58.91
N LEU A 7 24.09 8.21 57.59
CA LEU A 7 23.90 6.87 57.03
C LEU A 7 24.53 6.84 55.61
N SER A 8 25.85 7.00 55.58
CA SER A 8 26.68 6.60 54.44
C SER A 8 27.13 5.15 54.64
N ALA A 9 27.11 4.38 53.55
CA ALA A 9 27.61 3.00 53.41
C ALA A 9 26.67 1.90 53.93
N VAL A 10 26.05 1.17 52.99
CA VAL A 10 26.19 -0.29 52.79
C VAL A 10 25.16 -0.71 51.73
N ARG A 11 25.64 -0.91 50.49
CA ARG A 11 25.22 -1.97 49.53
C ARG A 11 26.01 -1.83 48.22
N ARG A 12 27.33 -1.90 48.31
CA ARG A 12 28.15 -2.47 47.24
C ARG A 12 28.00 -3.98 47.35
N ARG A 13 27.04 -4.56 46.62
CA ARG A 13 27.13 -5.99 46.25
C ARG A 13 27.92 -6.06 44.96
N LEU A 14 29.03 -6.79 45.06
CA LEU A 14 30.00 -7.05 44.02
C LEU A 14 29.32 -7.69 42.79
N LEU A 15 29.20 -6.91 41.71
CA LEU A 15 29.30 -7.46 40.37
C LEU A 15 30.79 -7.57 40.04
N PRO A 16 31.27 -8.66 39.39
CA PRO A 16 32.65 -8.74 38.99
C PRO A 16 32.97 -7.57 38.05
N ARG A 17 34.05 -6.84 38.34
CA ARG A 17 34.67 -5.93 37.37
C ARG A 17 35.09 -6.76 36.16
N LEU A 18 34.28 -6.77 35.12
CA LEU A 18 34.65 -7.31 33.83
C LEU A 18 35.46 -6.23 33.10
N THR A 19 36.78 -6.39 33.12
CA THR A 19 37.73 -5.64 32.26
C THR A 19 37.75 -6.19 30.83
N SER A 20 36.62 -6.72 30.35
CA SER A 20 36.52 -7.44 29.07
C SER A 20 36.02 -6.51 27.98
N LYS A 21 36.71 -6.49 26.82
CA LYS A 21 36.25 -5.84 25.59
C LYS A 21 35.05 -6.54 24.93
N SER A 22 34.57 -7.65 25.50
CA SER A 22 33.43 -8.42 24.99
C SER A 22 32.35 -8.63 26.07
N TRP A 23 31.11 -8.38 25.66
CA TRP A 23 29.89 -8.66 26.44
C TRP A 23 29.18 -9.87 25.84
N LEU A 24 29.19 -10.99 26.57
CA LEU A 24 28.60 -12.27 26.15
C LEU A 24 27.48 -12.67 27.11
N SER A 25 26.27 -12.88 26.59
CA SER A 25 25.18 -13.50 27.34
C SER A 25 25.35 -15.03 27.36
N THR A 26 25.10 -15.68 28.49
CA THR A 26 25.07 -17.15 28.62
C THR A 26 23.64 -17.73 28.59
N ARG A 27 22.63 -16.92 28.26
CA ARG A 27 21.22 -17.33 28.17
C ARG A 27 20.77 -17.33 26.71
N PRO A 28 19.96 -18.31 26.26
CA PRO A 28 19.44 -18.33 24.91
C PRO A 28 18.56 -17.09 24.71
N SER A 29 19.00 -16.17 23.84
CA SER A 29 18.19 -15.01 23.47
C SER A 29 17.13 -15.43 22.46
N ILE A 30 16.05 -14.64 22.37
CA ILE A 30 15.02 -14.86 21.37
C ILE A 30 15.66 -14.89 19.97
N LEU A 31 16.69 -14.06 19.69
CA LEU A 31 17.45 -13.96 18.44
C LEU A 31 18.72 -14.83 18.39
N GLY A 32 18.88 -15.81 19.28
CA GLY A 32 20.12 -16.57 19.41
C GLY A 32 21.25 -15.69 19.97
N ASP A 33 22.36 -15.56 19.24
CA ASP A 33 23.51 -14.75 19.67
C ASP A 33 23.46 -13.29 19.17
N ARG A 34 22.39 -12.91 18.46
CA ARG A 34 22.25 -11.56 17.89
C ARG A 34 21.76 -10.53 18.92
N ASN A 35 22.22 -9.30 18.76
CA ASN A 35 21.80 -8.17 19.58
C ASN A 35 20.46 -7.57 19.12
N ILE A 36 19.79 -6.84 20.02
CA ILE A 36 18.72 -5.90 19.69
C ILE A 36 19.31 -4.49 19.80
N LEU A 37 19.45 -3.79 18.68
CA LEU A 37 20.09 -2.49 18.61
C LEU A 37 19.01 -1.40 18.55
N LEU A 38 18.84 -0.64 19.64
CA LEU A 38 17.87 0.43 19.71
C LEU A 38 18.46 1.72 19.14
N MET A 39 17.84 2.21 18.08
CA MET A 39 18.23 3.41 17.34
C MET A 39 17.12 4.47 17.39
N GLY A 40 17.50 5.74 17.33
CA GLY A 40 16.57 6.86 17.27
C GLY A 40 17.20 8.18 17.75
N PRO A 41 16.52 9.31 17.56
CA PRO A 41 17.05 10.61 17.95
C PRO A 41 17.29 10.73 19.47
N PRO A 42 18.12 11.68 19.92
CA PRO A 42 18.15 12.08 21.32
C PRO A 42 16.74 12.42 21.82
N GLY A 43 16.38 12.02 23.03
CA GLY A 43 15.01 12.17 23.55
C GLY A 43 14.04 11.04 23.16
N ALA A 44 14.43 10.11 22.28
CA ALA A 44 13.58 8.96 21.92
C ALA A 44 13.40 7.92 23.05
N GLY A 45 14.17 8.01 24.14
CA GLY A 45 14.07 7.09 25.29
C GLY A 45 14.85 5.77 25.16
N LYS A 46 15.76 5.66 24.17
CA LYS A 46 16.55 4.44 23.86
C LYS A 46 17.09 3.72 25.10
N THR A 47 17.83 4.41 25.95
CA THR A 47 18.44 3.84 27.16
C THR A 47 17.40 3.26 28.14
N THR A 48 16.34 4.02 28.41
CA THR A 48 15.27 3.60 29.34
C THR A 48 14.50 2.42 28.77
N VAL A 49 14.02 2.55 27.52
CA VAL A 49 13.31 1.48 26.79
C VAL A 49 14.20 0.24 26.69
N GLY A 50 15.49 0.40 26.38
CA GLY A 50 16.46 -0.69 26.28
C GLY A 50 16.61 -1.48 27.57
N ARG A 51 16.66 -0.81 28.72
CA ARG A 51 16.68 -1.47 30.04
C ARG A 51 15.38 -2.24 30.31
N ILE A 52 14.22 -1.69 29.95
CA ILE A 52 12.92 -2.36 30.11
C ILE A 52 12.83 -3.59 29.21
N VAL A 53 13.20 -3.46 27.94
CA VAL A 53 13.21 -4.57 26.96
C VAL A 53 14.17 -5.67 27.41
N ALA A 54 15.38 -5.30 27.84
CA ALA A 54 16.38 -6.23 28.37
C ALA A 54 15.84 -7.01 29.58
N HIS A 55 15.19 -6.32 30.52
CA HIS A 55 14.54 -6.95 31.66
C HIS A 55 13.42 -7.91 31.24
N LYS A 56 12.52 -7.48 30.34
CA LYS A 56 11.40 -8.31 29.84
C LYS A 56 11.89 -9.57 29.12
N LEU A 57 12.99 -9.48 28.38
CA LEU A 57 13.57 -10.61 27.63
C LEU A 57 14.64 -11.40 28.40
N GLY A 58 15.00 -10.96 29.60
CA GLY A 58 16.06 -11.60 30.41
C GLY A 58 17.47 -11.47 29.82
N LEU A 59 17.72 -10.41 29.05
CA LEU A 59 19.00 -10.12 28.39
C LEU A 59 19.79 -9.03 29.13
N PRO A 60 21.12 -8.94 28.95
CA PRO A 60 21.89 -7.78 29.39
C PRO A 60 21.52 -6.53 28.58
N ALA A 61 21.51 -5.37 29.25
CA ALA A 61 21.42 -4.05 28.61
C ALA A 61 22.83 -3.44 28.53
N VAL A 62 23.15 -2.84 27.39
CA VAL A 62 24.37 -2.06 27.16
C VAL A 62 23.96 -0.68 26.64
N ASP A 63 24.46 0.38 27.26
CA ASP A 63 24.33 1.74 26.76
C ASP A 63 25.65 2.18 26.11
N VAL A 64 25.61 2.62 24.84
CA VAL A 64 26.86 2.99 24.14
C VAL A 64 27.51 4.22 24.77
N ASP A 65 26.73 5.21 25.24
CA ASP A 65 27.32 6.38 25.89
C ASP A 65 28.02 5.96 27.19
N ASP A 66 27.29 5.33 28.11
CA ASP A 66 27.78 5.03 29.47
C ASP A 66 28.78 3.86 29.51
N ASP A 67 28.47 2.74 28.85
CA ASP A 67 29.19 1.47 29.01
C ASP A 67 30.33 1.26 27.99
N VAL A 68 30.33 2.04 26.89
CA VAL A 68 31.32 1.91 25.81
C VAL A 68 32.18 3.17 25.71
N LEU A 69 31.57 4.32 25.43
CA LEU A 69 32.31 5.56 25.14
C LEU A 69 32.99 6.12 26.39
N GLU A 70 32.27 6.32 27.49
CA GLU A 70 32.86 6.87 28.72
C GLU A 70 33.93 5.94 29.31
N VAL A 71 33.75 4.63 29.19
CA VAL A 71 34.74 3.63 29.60
C VAL A 71 36.00 3.70 28.73
N ALA A 72 35.85 3.80 27.41
CA ALA A 72 36.97 3.89 26.48
C ALA A 72 37.76 5.20 26.64
N TRP A 73 37.06 6.33 26.80
CA TRP A 73 37.67 7.66 26.90
C TRP A 73 38.07 8.07 28.31
N LYS A 74 37.59 7.34 29.33
CA LYS A 74 37.75 7.67 30.76
C LYS A 74 37.28 9.08 31.10
N ARG A 75 36.31 9.60 30.35
CA ARG A 75 35.79 10.98 30.42
C ARG A 75 34.32 10.97 30.01
N PRO A 76 33.49 11.87 30.56
CA PRO A 76 32.09 11.96 30.14
C PRO A 76 31.95 12.32 28.66
N VAL A 77 30.97 11.73 27.97
CA VAL A 77 30.71 11.98 26.54
C VAL A 77 30.56 13.49 26.25
N ALA A 78 29.82 14.19 27.11
CA ALA A 78 29.62 15.64 27.00
C ALA A 78 30.94 16.44 27.06
N ALA A 79 31.91 16.00 27.86
CA ALA A 79 33.22 16.65 27.97
C ALA A 79 34.09 16.40 26.73
N VAL A 80 33.98 15.22 26.13
CA VAL A 80 34.68 14.88 24.87
C VAL A 80 34.11 15.70 23.72
N LEU A 81 32.78 15.76 23.58
CA LEU A 81 32.08 16.58 22.59
C LEU A 81 32.47 18.07 22.68
N ALA A 82 32.50 18.61 23.90
CA ALA A 82 32.91 20.00 24.14
C ALA A 82 34.36 20.27 23.70
N SER A 83 35.26 19.27 23.82
CA SER A 83 36.68 19.41 23.49
C SER A 83 37.01 19.20 22.01
N LEU A 84 36.34 18.26 21.33
CA LEU A 84 36.65 17.89 19.94
C LEU A 84 35.83 18.68 18.90
N GLY A 85 34.65 19.17 19.29
CA GLY A 85 33.66 19.71 18.36
C GLY A 85 32.94 18.60 17.56
N GLY A 86 31.81 18.94 16.94
CA GLY A 86 30.86 17.96 16.40
C GLY A 86 31.44 16.99 15.36
N ARG A 87 32.18 17.50 14.36
CA ARG A 87 32.71 16.67 13.26
C ARG A 87 33.77 15.66 13.74
N ARG A 88 34.72 16.10 14.57
CA ARG A 88 35.75 15.20 15.13
C ARG A 88 35.18 14.25 16.18
N PHE A 89 34.14 14.68 16.90
CA PHE A 89 33.41 13.81 17.81
C PHE A 89 32.75 12.65 17.07
N LEU A 90 32.07 12.90 15.94
CA LEU A 90 31.41 11.84 15.17
C LEU A 90 32.39 10.74 14.72
N GLU A 91 33.58 11.13 14.26
CA GLU A 91 34.65 10.21 13.87
C GLU A 91 35.16 9.41 15.08
N ALA A 92 35.47 10.08 16.19
CA ALA A 92 35.96 9.42 17.41
C ALA A 92 34.92 8.44 18.00
N GLU A 93 33.64 8.83 17.99
CA GLU A 93 32.51 8.00 18.38
C GLU A 93 32.39 6.76 17.49
N GLY A 94 32.44 6.94 16.17
CA GLY A 94 32.38 5.85 15.21
C GLY A 94 33.53 4.84 15.39
N GLN A 95 34.76 5.33 15.54
CA GLN A 95 35.93 4.49 15.77
C GLN A 95 35.84 3.69 17.08
N ALA A 96 35.34 4.30 18.16
CA ALA A 96 35.12 3.59 19.42
C ALA A 96 34.05 2.49 19.27
N LEU A 97 32.98 2.77 18.53
CA LEU A 97 31.93 1.78 18.27
C LEU A 97 32.41 0.62 17.38
N CYS A 98 33.28 0.88 16.39
CA CYS A 98 33.92 -0.17 15.59
C CYS A 98 34.80 -1.13 16.43
N GLN A 99 35.29 -0.68 17.60
CA GLN A 99 36.08 -1.51 18.51
C GLN A 99 35.21 -2.26 19.54
N PHE A 100 33.92 -1.95 19.61
CA PHE A 100 32.96 -2.58 20.50
C PHE A 100 32.39 -3.87 19.90
N SER A 101 32.24 -4.89 20.75
CA SER A 101 31.62 -6.15 20.38
C SER A 101 30.75 -6.66 21.53
N SER A 102 29.52 -7.04 21.21
CA SER A 102 28.58 -7.68 22.12
C SER A 102 27.78 -8.75 21.40
N SER A 103 27.21 -9.68 22.16
CA SER A 103 26.30 -10.70 21.65
C SER A 103 25.19 -11.00 22.65
N GLY A 104 23.98 -11.24 22.14
CA GLY A 104 22.80 -11.54 22.96
C GLY A 104 22.40 -10.43 23.93
N CYS A 105 22.65 -9.16 23.57
CA CYS A 105 22.38 -7.98 24.40
C CYS A 105 21.32 -7.06 23.77
N VAL A 106 20.67 -6.24 24.59
CA VAL A 106 19.96 -5.04 24.11
C VAL A 106 20.91 -3.86 24.19
N VAL A 107 21.27 -3.31 23.04
CA VAL A 107 22.26 -2.22 22.93
C VAL A 107 21.53 -0.93 22.57
N SER A 108 21.67 0.09 23.41
CA SER A 108 21.14 1.44 23.12
C SER A 108 22.22 2.25 22.41
N LEU A 109 22.03 2.53 21.13
CA LEU A 109 22.95 3.35 20.35
C LEU A 109 22.85 4.82 20.76
N THR A 110 23.90 5.60 20.52
CA THR A 110 23.83 7.05 20.67
C THR A 110 22.95 7.67 19.59
N GLY A 111 22.51 8.91 19.80
CA GLY A 111 21.72 9.62 18.80
C GLY A 111 22.48 9.95 17.51
N SER A 112 23.82 9.93 17.53
CA SER A 112 24.69 10.28 16.40
C SER A 112 25.34 9.09 15.70
N ASN A 113 25.35 7.89 16.31
CA ASN A 113 25.91 6.69 15.64
C ASN A 113 25.39 6.49 14.20
N PRO A 114 24.10 6.68 13.88
CA PRO A 114 23.58 6.47 12.52
C PRO A 114 24.17 7.39 11.44
N LEU A 115 24.85 8.47 11.83
CA LEU A 115 25.51 9.40 10.91
C LEU A 115 26.90 8.88 10.48
N HIS A 116 27.44 7.86 11.16
CA HIS A 116 28.74 7.26 10.83
C HIS A 116 28.58 5.90 10.15
N ALA A 117 28.85 5.83 8.84
CA ALA A 117 28.51 4.66 8.04
C ALA A 117 29.26 3.38 8.42
N GLU A 118 30.57 3.45 8.66
CA GLU A 118 31.37 2.26 8.98
C GLU A 118 30.96 1.64 10.32
N ALA A 119 30.78 2.48 11.34
CA ALA A 119 30.27 2.08 12.65
C ALA A 119 28.88 1.41 12.55
N MET A 120 27.97 1.96 11.74
CA MET A 120 26.66 1.33 11.52
C MET A 120 26.75 -0.01 10.79
N GLN A 121 27.59 -0.13 9.77
CA GLN A 121 27.85 -1.41 9.09
C GLN A 121 28.39 -2.45 10.05
N HIS A 122 29.30 -2.05 10.95
CA HIS A 122 29.85 -2.92 11.99
C HIS A 122 28.78 -3.40 12.97
N VAL A 123 27.99 -2.49 13.56
CA VAL A 123 26.99 -2.91 14.55
C VAL A 123 25.82 -3.67 13.94
N GLN A 124 25.37 -3.33 12.72
CA GLN A 124 24.27 -4.04 12.04
C GLN A 124 24.60 -5.52 11.81
N GLN A 125 25.87 -5.89 11.61
CA GLN A 125 26.28 -7.29 11.52
C GLN A 125 26.06 -8.08 12.82
N SER A 126 25.98 -7.38 13.96
CA SER A 126 25.83 -8.00 15.28
C SER A 126 24.38 -8.24 15.70
N GLY A 127 23.38 -7.64 15.04
CA GLY A 127 22.02 -7.69 15.54
C GLY A 127 20.96 -6.97 14.70
N LEU A 128 19.73 -6.98 15.22
CA LEU A 128 18.57 -6.35 14.60
C LEU A 128 18.50 -4.86 14.97
N VAL A 129 18.47 -3.97 13.98
CA VAL A 129 18.33 -2.52 14.18
C VAL A 129 16.86 -2.13 14.29
N VAL A 130 16.45 -1.75 15.50
CA VAL A 130 15.09 -1.29 15.82
C VAL A 130 15.09 0.23 15.92
N TYR A 131 14.36 0.89 15.02
CA TYR A 131 14.18 2.34 15.04
C TYR A 131 12.97 2.73 15.91
N LEU A 132 13.22 3.49 16.98
CA LEU A 132 12.19 4.15 17.78
C LEU A 132 11.76 5.46 17.10
N ASP A 133 10.68 5.41 16.33
CA ASP A 133 10.11 6.56 15.63
C ASP A 133 9.14 7.32 16.55
N VAL A 134 9.69 8.23 17.35
CA VAL A 134 8.97 9.03 18.34
C VAL A 134 8.47 10.34 17.74
N ASP A 135 7.34 10.85 18.24
CA ASP A 135 6.78 12.12 17.79
C ASP A 135 7.76 13.25 18.02
N GLU A 136 7.86 14.16 17.05
CA GLU A 136 8.81 15.26 17.13
C GLU A 136 8.50 16.15 18.34
N ASP A 137 7.23 16.44 18.59
CA ASP A 137 6.80 17.26 19.72
C ASP A 137 7.12 16.58 21.07
N ASP A 138 7.01 15.24 21.14
CA ASP A 138 7.39 14.47 22.33
C ASP A 138 8.91 14.52 22.55
N ILE A 139 9.71 14.41 21.48
CA ILE A 139 11.17 14.56 21.54
C ILE A 139 11.54 15.94 22.06
N LEU A 140 10.99 17.01 21.48
CA LEU A 140 11.31 18.38 21.88
C LEU A 140 10.94 18.64 23.34
N THR A 141 9.77 18.18 23.78
CA THR A 141 9.33 18.29 25.18
C THR A 141 10.28 17.56 26.14
N ARG A 142 10.75 16.37 25.76
CA ARG A 142 11.71 15.60 26.58
C ARG A 142 13.08 16.27 26.64
N LEU A 143 13.58 16.78 25.51
CA LEU A 143 14.88 17.47 25.46
C LEU A 143 14.90 18.74 26.31
N ASP A 144 13.82 19.52 26.29
CA ASP A 144 13.66 20.72 27.12
C ASP A 144 13.70 20.37 28.63
N ARG A 145 12.94 19.36 29.05
CA ARG A 145 12.95 18.87 30.44
C ARG A 145 14.33 18.38 30.90
N MET A 146 15.07 17.73 30.00
CA MET A 146 16.43 17.24 30.27
C MET A 146 17.49 18.34 30.24
N LYS A 147 17.14 19.58 29.87
CA LYS A 147 18.08 20.72 29.70
C LYS A 147 19.24 20.38 28.75
N VAL A 148 18.96 19.60 27.71
CA VAL A 148 19.96 19.21 26.71
C VAL A 148 20.16 20.38 25.76
N ASN A 149 21.25 21.12 25.95
CA ASN A 149 21.52 22.37 25.21
C ASN A 149 22.52 22.18 24.04
N ARG A 150 23.01 20.96 23.81
CA ARG A 150 23.95 20.68 22.71
C ARG A 150 23.84 19.24 22.24
N ILE A 151 23.52 19.07 20.96
CA ILE A 151 23.53 17.77 20.27
C ILE A 151 24.62 17.80 19.18
N VAL A 152 25.24 16.65 18.90
CA VAL A 152 26.26 16.51 17.85
C VAL A 152 25.74 17.08 16.52
N GLY A 153 26.44 18.03 15.91
CA GLY A 153 26.01 18.66 14.65
C GLY A 153 24.95 19.76 14.78
N GLN A 154 24.59 20.18 15.99
CA GLN A 154 23.84 21.41 16.21
C GLN A 154 24.80 22.61 16.13
N GLU A 155 24.74 23.36 15.04
CA GLU A 155 25.38 24.68 14.91
C GLU A 155 24.54 25.75 15.61
N ASP A 156 25.18 26.84 16.04
CA ASP A 156 24.51 27.94 16.71
C ASP A 156 23.43 28.53 15.78
N GLY A 157 22.18 28.57 16.25
CA GLY A 157 21.04 29.13 15.53
C GLY A 157 20.22 28.14 14.70
N VAL A 158 20.63 26.87 14.56
CA VAL A 158 19.83 25.86 13.84
C VAL A 158 18.73 25.29 14.75
N PRO A 159 17.44 25.35 14.34
CA PRO A 159 16.34 24.75 15.08
C PRO A 159 16.50 23.23 15.26
N MET A 160 16.13 22.72 16.44
CA MET A 160 16.18 21.27 16.71
C MET A 160 15.34 20.46 15.72
N ARG A 161 14.22 21.02 15.26
CA ARG A 161 13.34 20.39 14.26
C ARG A 161 14.07 20.07 12.97
N ASP A 162 14.86 21.01 12.46
CA ASP A 162 15.63 20.84 11.22
C ASP A 162 16.68 19.74 11.37
N ILE A 163 17.28 19.63 12.56
CA ILE A 163 18.25 18.57 12.89
C ILE A 163 17.55 17.21 12.92
N LEU A 164 16.38 17.10 13.55
CA LEU A 164 15.62 15.85 13.60
C LEU A 164 15.18 15.41 12.19
N LEU A 165 14.68 16.35 11.39
CA LEU A 165 14.31 16.12 9.99
C LEU A 165 15.51 15.64 9.16
N TYR A 166 16.66 16.33 9.27
CA TYR A 166 17.88 15.93 8.58
C TYR A 166 18.34 14.53 9.00
N ARG A 167 18.25 14.19 10.29
CA ARG A 167 18.70 12.90 10.83
C ARG A 167 17.77 11.74 10.47
N LYS A 168 16.48 11.99 10.25
CA LYS A 168 15.48 10.97 9.87
C LYS A 168 15.95 10.09 8.71
N GLN A 169 16.59 10.67 7.69
CA GLN A 169 17.11 9.91 6.55
C GLN A 169 18.15 8.85 6.92
N PHE A 170 18.95 9.09 7.97
CA PHE A 170 19.95 8.14 8.44
C PHE A 170 19.30 7.03 9.27
N TYR A 171 18.33 7.38 10.12
CA TYR A 171 17.55 6.36 10.84
C TYR A 171 16.79 5.45 9.86
N GLU A 172 16.18 6.01 8.83
CA GLU A 172 15.47 5.25 7.78
C GLU A 172 16.39 4.39 6.91
N LYS A 173 17.66 4.76 6.78
CA LYS A 173 18.65 4.00 6.01
C LYS A 173 19.07 2.70 6.70
N TRP A 174 19.21 2.72 8.03
CA TRP A 174 19.81 1.63 8.78
C TRP A 174 18.81 0.71 9.48
N LEU A 175 17.53 1.07 9.52
CA LEU A 175 16.54 0.28 10.25
C LEU A 175 16.22 -1.03 9.53
N ASP A 176 16.12 -2.10 10.33
CA ASP A 176 15.52 -3.36 9.89
C ASP A 176 14.02 -3.38 10.24
N VAL A 177 13.66 -2.80 11.40
CA VAL A 177 12.28 -2.71 11.88
C VAL A 177 12.01 -1.35 12.52
N ARG A 178 10.85 -0.78 12.23
CA ARG A 178 10.35 0.45 12.85
C ARG A 178 9.37 0.12 13.98
N VAL A 179 9.55 0.82 15.10
CA VAL A 179 8.55 0.94 16.16
C VAL A 179 7.99 2.35 16.10
N LEU A 180 6.80 2.48 15.50
CA LEU A 180 6.06 3.74 15.47
C LEU A 180 5.51 4.01 16.88
N CYS A 181 6.05 5.01 17.55
CA CYS A 181 5.59 5.42 18.87
C CYS A 181 4.42 6.39 18.70
N GLY A 182 3.29 6.04 19.30
CA GLY A 182 2.12 6.90 19.36
C GLY A 182 2.43 8.15 20.17
N ARG A 183 1.69 9.24 19.90
CA ARG A 183 1.84 10.48 20.66
C ARG A 183 1.49 10.23 22.12
N GLY A 184 2.44 10.49 23.01
CA GLY A 184 2.28 10.31 24.45
C GLY A 184 2.47 8.89 24.97
N ASP A 185 2.96 7.95 24.15
CA ASP A 185 3.32 6.60 24.64
C ASP A 185 4.34 6.68 25.79
N THR A 186 4.10 5.87 26.82
CA THR A 186 5.02 5.63 27.94
C THR A 186 6.20 4.76 27.51
N GLU A 187 7.29 4.80 28.27
CA GLU A 187 8.47 3.97 28.01
C GLU A 187 8.14 2.46 28.07
N GLU A 188 7.24 2.04 28.97
CA GLU A 188 6.74 0.68 29.04
C GLU A 188 5.96 0.26 27.79
N GLU A 189 5.06 1.10 27.28
CA GLU A 189 4.30 0.83 26.06
C GLU A 189 5.22 0.75 24.83
N VAL A 190 6.19 1.66 24.73
CA VAL A 190 7.22 1.60 23.67
C VAL A 190 8.04 0.32 23.78
N ALA A 191 8.46 -0.07 24.99
CA ALA A 191 9.19 -1.32 25.21
C ALA A 191 8.36 -2.55 24.81
N GLU A 192 7.05 -2.56 25.04
CA GLU A 192 6.16 -3.62 24.56
C GLU A 192 6.04 -3.66 23.05
N LYS A 193 5.97 -2.50 22.39
CA LYS A 193 6.01 -2.41 20.93
C LYS A 193 7.33 -2.94 20.37
N VAL A 194 8.47 -2.63 21.02
CA VAL A 194 9.78 -3.20 20.66
C VAL A 194 9.79 -4.72 20.77
N VAL A 195 9.33 -5.28 21.91
CA VAL A 195 9.28 -6.74 22.09
C VAL A 195 8.42 -7.40 21.01
N LYS A 196 7.23 -6.86 20.72
CA LYS A 196 6.35 -7.35 19.65
C LYS A 196 7.00 -7.26 18.27
N ALA A 197 7.70 -6.16 17.99
CA ALA A 197 8.39 -5.96 16.71
C ALA A 197 9.55 -6.95 16.52
N VAL A 198 10.33 -7.21 17.58
CA VAL A 198 11.39 -8.22 17.58
C VAL A 198 10.79 -9.62 17.38
N GLN A 199 9.75 -9.99 18.13
CA GLN A 199 9.08 -11.29 17.98
C GLN A 199 8.53 -11.48 16.57
N ARG A 200 7.85 -10.46 16.02
CA ARG A 200 7.35 -10.43 14.65
C ARG A 200 8.46 -10.75 13.66
N TYR A 201 9.58 -10.04 13.73
CA TYR A 201 10.70 -10.19 12.80
C TYR A 201 11.23 -11.63 12.73
N GLN A 202 11.21 -12.33 13.84
CA GLN A 202 11.69 -13.71 13.94
C GLN A 202 10.69 -14.73 13.44
N ASN A 203 9.42 -14.45 13.70
CA ASN A 203 8.32 -15.35 13.42
C ASN A 203 7.72 -15.09 12.03
N ARG A 204 8.55 -14.91 11.00
CA ARG A 204 8.08 -14.75 9.60
C ARG A 204 7.05 -15.82 9.23
N HIS A 205 7.28 -17.06 9.67
CA HIS A 205 6.42 -18.20 9.38
C HIS A 205 5.04 -18.18 10.08
N GLU A 206 4.80 -17.20 10.96
CA GLU A 206 3.49 -16.93 11.55
C GLU A 206 2.70 -15.91 10.72
N GLU A 207 3.36 -15.02 9.95
CA GLU A 207 2.71 -14.06 9.03
C GLU A 207 2.50 -14.65 7.64
N THR A 208 1.71 -15.72 7.58
CA THR A 208 1.38 -16.41 6.32
C THR A 208 0.05 -15.97 5.73
N TYR A 209 -0.14 -16.34 4.47
CA TYR A 209 -1.37 -16.19 3.72
C TYR A 209 -2.05 -17.54 3.55
N VAL A 210 -3.38 -17.51 3.45
CA VAL A 210 -4.22 -18.68 3.18
C VAL A 210 -5.13 -18.40 1.99
N SER A 211 -5.53 -19.46 1.29
CA SER A 211 -6.57 -19.36 0.26
C SER A 211 -7.96 -19.26 0.90
N THR A 212 -8.81 -18.41 0.34
CA THR A 212 -10.24 -18.30 0.70
C THR A 212 -11.04 -19.57 0.43
N ARG A 213 -10.53 -20.53 -0.35
CA ARG A 213 -11.20 -21.81 -0.65
C ARG A 213 -10.48 -23.04 -0.11
N GLY A 214 -9.33 -22.84 0.53
CA GLY A 214 -8.44 -23.94 0.83
C GLY A 214 -8.93 -24.80 1.99
N SER A 215 -8.85 -26.13 1.80
CA SER A 215 -9.11 -27.15 2.82
C SER A 215 -7.81 -27.85 3.23
N GLY A 216 -7.58 -28.04 4.54
CA GLY A 216 -6.47 -28.86 5.05
C GLY A 216 -5.16 -28.12 5.31
N GLU A 217 -4.06 -28.88 5.50
CA GLU A 217 -2.72 -28.34 5.72
C GLU A 217 -2.19 -27.66 4.45
N GLN A 218 -2.22 -26.33 4.45
CA GLN A 218 -1.68 -25.52 3.36
C GLN A 218 -0.16 -25.34 3.51
N LYS A 219 0.54 -25.32 2.37
CA LYS A 219 1.91 -24.83 2.27
C LYS A 219 2.00 -23.47 2.97
N LYS A 220 3.07 -23.23 3.73
CA LYS A 220 3.34 -21.91 4.30
C LYS A 220 3.65 -20.94 3.15
N THR A 221 2.73 -20.02 2.89
CA THR A 221 2.83 -19.01 1.82
C THR A 221 3.04 -17.64 2.47
N CYS A 222 4.14 -16.96 2.13
CA CYS A 222 4.49 -15.62 2.66
C CYS A 222 4.07 -14.52 1.67
N PHE A 223 4.32 -13.24 2.00
CA PHE A 223 3.95 -12.13 1.13
C PHE A 223 4.59 -12.26 -0.26
N SER A 224 5.88 -12.57 -0.33
CA SER A 224 6.60 -12.72 -1.59
C SER A 224 5.94 -13.76 -2.52
N ASP A 225 5.46 -14.86 -1.95
CA ASP A 225 4.81 -15.93 -2.71
C ASP A 225 3.47 -15.46 -3.29
N VAL A 226 2.63 -14.81 -2.48
CA VAL A 226 1.31 -14.34 -2.95
C VAL A 226 1.39 -13.23 -4.00
N VAL A 227 2.46 -12.43 -3.98
CA VAL A 227 2.70 -11.41 -5.00
C VAL A 227 3.03 -12.05 -6.35
N VAL A 228 3.85 -13.11 -6.35
CA VAL A 228 4.27 -13.80 -7.58
C VAL A 228 3.18 -14.73 -8.11
N GLU A 229 2.55 -15.52 -7.24
CA GLU A 229 1.51 -16.49 -7.61
C GLU A 229 0.20 -15.82 -8.04
N GLY A 230 -0.22 -14.75 -7.35
CA GLY A 230 -1.43 -13.97 -7.64
C GLY A 230 -2.75 -14.67 -7.29
N LEU A 231 -2.96 -15.91 -7.74
CA LEU A 231 -4.10 -16.78 -7.44
C LEU A 231 -3.63 -18.06 -6.74
N ALA A 232 -4.38 -18.56 -5.78
CA ALA A 232 -4.06 -19.82 -5.13
C ALA A 232 -4.33 -21.02 -6.07
N ALA A 233 -3.64 -22.15 -5.83
CA ALA A 233 -3.73 -23.34 -6.66
C ALA A 233 -5.14 -23.97 -6.74
N ASP A 234 -5.98 -23.74 -5.73
CA ASP A 234 -7.39 -24.17 -5.67
C ASP A 234 -8.36 -23.19 -6.35
N GLY A 235 -7.83 -22.14 -7.00
CA GLY A 235 -8.61 -21.08 -7.63
C GLY A 235 -9.20 -20.06 -6.65
N GLY A 236 -8.88 -20.16 -5.36
CA GLY A 236 -9.22 -19.17 -4.34
C GLY A 236 -8.26 -17.97 -4.32
N LEU A 237 -8.62 -16.97 -3.51
CA LEU A 237 -7.85 -15.74 -3.36
C LEU A 237 -7.02 -15.76 -2.07
N TYR A 238 -5.81 -15.20 -2.11
CA TYR A 238 -4.98 -15.07 -0.91
C TYR A 238 -5.51 -13.98 0.03
N VAL A 239 -5.51 -14.29 1.33
CA VAL A 239 -5.79 -13.40 2.46
C VAL A 239 -4.84 -13.68 3.63
N PRO A 240 -4.53 -12.69 4.50
CA PRO A 240 -3.67 -12.92 5.66
C PRO A 240 -4.29 -13.91 6.65
N ARG A 241 -3.53 -14.91 7.08
CA ARG A 241 -4.01 -15.97 8.01
C ARG A 241 -4.50 -15.41 9.33
N ASN A 242 -3.77 -14.45 9.90
CA ASN A 242 -4.05 -13.90 11.23
C ASN A 242 -4.95 -12.66 11.18
N GLY A 243 -5.62 -12.42 10.05
CA GLY A 243 -6.38 -11.20 9.81
C GLY A 243 -5.50 -10.00 9.47
N PHE A 244 -6.14 -8.86 9.24
CA PHE A 244 -5.45 -7.62 8.88
C PHE A 244 -4.84 -6.94 10.11
N PRO A 245 -3.60 -6.40 10.05
CA PRO A 245 -2.96 -5.77 11.20
C PRO A 245 -3.76 -4.57 11.68
N ARG A 246 -3.73 -4.29 12.99
CA ARG A 246 -4.35 -3.11 13.61
C ARG A 246 -3.31 -2.08 14.02
N MET A 247 -3.68 -0.81 13.94
CA MET A 247 -2.92 0.30 14.51
C MET A 247 -3.70 0.94 15.66
N ASP A 248 -2.98 1.39 16.69
CA ASP A 248 -3.59 2.08 17.82
C ASP A 248 -3.91 3.56 17.50
N ALA A 249 -4.74 4.19 18.33
CA ALA A 249 -5.16 5.57 18.10
C ALA A 249 -4.01 6.58 18.18
N GLY A 250 -2.96 6.29 18.96
CA GLY A 250 -1.76 7.12 19.06
C GLY A 250 -0.94 7.08 17.77
N GLU A 251 -0.79 5.88 17.20
CA GLU A 251 -0.17 5.66 15.89
C GLU A 251 -0.96 6.37 14.78
N TRP A 252 -2.28 6.21 14.71
CA TRP A 252 -3.10 6.89 13.69
C TRP A 252 -2.98 8.41 13.75
N LYS A 253 -2.93 9.00 14.96
CA LYS A 253 -2.74 10.45 15.13
C LYS A 253 -1.40 10.93 14.57
N ARG A 254 -0.33 10.12 14.63
CA ARG A 254 0.98 10.46 14.01
C ARG A 254 0.85 10.62 12.50
N LEU A 255 -0.04 9.86 11.86
CA LEU A 255 -0.18 9.86 10.40
C LEU A 255 -0.98 11.06 9.86
N VAL A 256 -1.69 11.82 10.72
CA VAL A 256 -2.57 12.93 10.28
C VAL A 256 -1.80 14.00 9.52
N SER A 257 -0.62 14.40 10.00
CA SER A 257 0.21 15.44 9.37
C SER A 257 1.12 14.93 8.25
N MET A 258 1.22 13.61 8.06
CA MET A 258 2.15 13.00 7.11
C MET A 258 1.65 13.10 5.67
N SER A 259 2.61 13.13 4.73
CA SER A 259 2.32 13.04 3.30
C SER A 259 1.78 11.66 2.90
N TYR A 260 1.16 11.55 1.72
CA TYR A 260 0.65 10.28 1.23
C TYR A 260 1.74 9.17 1.16
N PRO A 261 2.95 9.41 0.62
CA PRO A 261 4.00 8.38 0.58
C PRO A 261 4.48 7.95 1.97
N GLU A 262 4.53 8.87 2.94
CA GLU A 262 4.88 8.53 4.32
C GLU A 262 3.79 7.67 4.98
N ARG A 263 2.51 8.04 4.81
CA ARG A 263 1.39 7.20 5.26
C ARG A 263 1.45 5.83 4.59
N ALA A 264 1.67 5.77 3.28
CA ALA A 264 1.79 4.52 2.54
C ALA A 264 2.90 3.63 3.11
N LEU A 265 4.09 4.19 3.36
CA LEU A 265 5.21 3.44 3.93
C LEU A 265 4.83 2.80 5.28
N LEU A 266 4.32 3.60 6.22
CA LEU A 266 4.01 3.10 7.58
C LEU A 266 2.89 2.07 7.58
N LEU A 267 1.85 2.26 6.75
CA LEU A 267 0.76 1.29 6.62
C LEU A 267 1.26 -0.02 5.99
N LEU A 268 2.11 0.05 4.96
CA LEU A 268 2.65 -1.13 4.29
C LEU A 268 3.70 -1.87 5.14
N GLU A 269 4.51 -1.18 5.95
CA GLU A 269 5.44 -1.80 6.92
C GLU A 269 4.70 -2.68 7.95
N LYS A 270 3.43 -2.35 8.28
CA LYS A 270 2.57 -3.18 9.14
C LYS A 270 2.01 -4.41 8.43
N CYS A 271 1.84 -4.36 7.10
CA CYS A 271 1.22 -5.43 6.32
C CYS A 271 2.24 -6.36 5.64
N ILE A 272 3.47 -5.91 5.43
CA ILE A 272 4.52 -6.64 4.74
C ILE A 272 5.61 -6.99 5.75
N HIS A 273 5.99 -8.26 5.79
CA HIS A 273 7.04 -8.71 6.70
C HIS A 273 8.42 -8.21 6.19
N PRO A 274 9.30 -7.66 7.05
CA PRO A 274 10.59 -7.09 6.64
C PRO A 274 11.56 -8.09 5.99
N VAL A 275 11.35 -9.39 6.19
CA VAL A 275 12.11 -10.45 5.49
C VAL A 275 11.61 -10.67 4.05
N ASP A 276 10.34 -10.39 3.76
CA ASP A 276 9.80 -10.47 2.40
C ASP A 276 10.17 -9.24 1.58
N VAL A 277 10.16 -8.06 2.22
CA VAL A 277 10.62 -6.79 1.65
C VAL A 277 11.25 -5.96 2.76
N SER A 278 12.54 -5.64 2.65
CA SER A 278 13.22 -4.82 3.66
C SER A 278 12.58 -3.43 3.76
N ALA A 279 12.66 -2.79 4.94
CA ALA A 279 12.09 -1.46 5.13
C ALA A 279 12.71 -0.42 4.18
N ALA A 280 14.01 -0.51 3.92
CA ALA A 280 14.73 0.35 2.97
C ALA A 280 14.25 0.14 1.52
N ASP A 281 14.04 -1.11 1.11
CA ASP A 281 13.51 -1.43 -0.22
C ASP A 281 12.06 -0.94 -0.36
N LEU A 282 11.21 -1.22 0.63
CA LEU A 282 9.82 -0.79 0.64
C LEU A 282 9.72 0.74 0.56
N ARG A 283 10.51 1.47 1.35
CA ARG A 283 10.61 2.93 1.27
C ARG A 283 10.98 3.39 -0.14
N ARG A 284 12.04 2.83 -0.73
CA ARG A 284 12.44 3.20 -2.10
C ARG A 284 11.30 2.99 -3.08
N MET A 285 10.62 1.85 -3.01
CA MET A 285 9.51 1.51 -3.91
C MET A 285 8.30 2.43 -3.73
N VAL A 286 7.90 2.72 -2.49
CA VAL A 286 6.78 3.61 -2.16
C VAL A 286 7.02 5.04 -2.65
N PHE A 287 8.20 5.60 -2.36
CA PHE A 287 8.52 6.97 -2.79
C PHE A 287 8.77 7.08 -4.31
N LYS A 288 9.19 6.00 -4.97
CA LYS A 288 9.22 5.93 -6.43
C LYS A 288 7.81 5.83 -7.03
N ALA A 289 6.90 5.10 -6.40
CA ALA A 289 5.54 4.89 -6.88
C ALA A 289 4.67 6.14 -6.75
N TYR A 290 4.79 6.87 -5.64
CA TYR A 290 3.94 8.02 -5.30
C TYR A 290 4.72 9.33 -5.29
N GLY A 291 5.48 9.57 -6.36
CA GLY A 291 6.32 10.75 -6.51
C GLY A 291 5.81 11.70 -7.59
N SER A 292 6.73 12.25 -8.38
CA SER A 292 6.45 13.21 -9.45
C SER A 292 5.66 12.65 -10.64
N ASN A 293 5.40 11.34 -10.67
CA ASN A 293 4.54 10.68 -11.65
C ASN A 293 3.04 10.92 -11.39
N PHE A 294 2.68 11.48 -10.23
CA PHE A 294 1.33 11.94 -9.94
C PHE A 294 1.23 13.45 -10.19
N SER A 295 0.14 13.87 -10.86
CA SER A 295 -0.15 15.28 -11.16
C SER A 295 -0.52 16.12 -9.93
N SER A 296 -0.72 15.47 -8.78
CA SER A 296 -1.03 16.10 -7.49
C SER A 296 -0.01 15.64 -6.46
N GLU A 297 0.61 16.58 -5.74
CA GLU A 297 1.53 16.28 -4.63
C GLU A 297 0.84 15.52 -3.48
N ALA A 298 -0.47 15.73 -3.32
CA ALA A 298 -1.29 14.99 -2.36
C ALA A 298 -1.55 13.54 -2.79
N VAL A 299 -1.23 13.18 -4.05
CA VAL A 299 -1.42 11.87 -4.71
C VAL A 299 -2.90 11.47 -4.87
N ALA A 300 -3.67 11.46 -3.78
CA ALA A 300 -5.09 11.18 -3.73
C ALA A 300 -5.83 12.19 -2.83
N PRO A 301 -5.99 13.46 -3.26
CA PRO A 301 -6.59 14.49 -2.43
C PRO A 301 -8.09 14.26 -2.19
N VAL A 302 -8.55 14.64 -1.00
CA VAL A 302 -9.97 14.75 -0.67
C VAL A 302 -10.45 16.19 -0.89
N LYS A 303 -11.55 16.37 -1.62
CA LYS A 303 -12.15 17.67 -1.89
C LYS A 303 -13.57 17.73 -1.35
N HIS A 304 -13.95 18.83 -0.72
CA HIS A 304 -15.35 19.09 -0.41
C HIS A 304 -16.15 19.21 -1.71
N LEU A 305 -17.26 18.48 -1.82
CA LEU A 305 -18.16 18.55 -2.97
C LEU A 305 -19.38 19.40 -2.64
N VAL A 306 -20.12 18.98 -1.62
CA VAL A 306 -21.40 19.57 -1.25
C VAL A 306 -21.83 19.07 0.12
N GLU A 307 -22.31 19.95 1.00
CA GLU A 307 -22.82 19.54 2.33
C GLU A 307 -21.82 18.64 3.09
N GLN A 308 -22.21 17.44 3.48
CA GLN A 308 -21.36 16.44 4.16
C GLN A 308 -20.67 15.48 3.17
N GLN A 309 -20.69 15.77 1.87
CA GLN A 309 -20.10 14.92 0.84
C GLN A 309 -18.74 15.46 0.38
N PHE A 310 -17.79 14.53 0.31
CA PHE A 310 -16.42 14.76 -0.12
C PHE A 310 -16.10 13.82 -1.27
N VAL A 311 -15.21 14.24 -2.16
CA VAL A 311 -14.71 13.42 -3.28
C VAL A 311 -13.25 13.10 -3.03
N LEU A 312 -12.92 11.81 -3.04
CA LEU A 312 -11.56 11.31 -3.06
C LEU A 312 -11.11 11.18 -4.52
N GLU A 313 -10.29 12.11 -4.99
CA GLU A 313 -9.79 12.17 -6.37
C GLU A 313 -8.68 11.12 -6.56
N LEU A 314 -8.99 9.99 -7.21
CA LEU A 314 -8.05 8.88 -7.41
C LEU A 314 -7.43 8.86 -8.81
N PHE A 315 -7.59 9.94 -9.58
CA PHE A 315 -7.24 9.98 -11.00
C PHE A 315 -6.03 10.87 -11.30
N HIS A 316 -5.20 11.17 -10.31
CA HIS A 316 -4.00 12.01 -10.52
C HIS A 316 -2.77 11.24 -10.99
N GLY A 317 -2.86 9.91 -11.08
CA GLY A 317 -1.78 9.08 -11.62
C GLY A 317 -1.64 9.19 -13.15
N PRO A 318 -0.59 8.59 -13.73
CA PRO A 318 -0.22 8.78 -15.13
C PRO A 318 -1.29 8.37 -16.16
N THR A 319 -2.24 7.50 -15.80
CA THR A 319 -3.30 7.02 -16.69
C THR A 319 -4.66 7.59 -16.36
N ALA A 320 -4.71 8.50 -15.38
CA ALA A 320 -5.88 9.20 -14.88
C ALA A 320 -6.99 8.27 -14.40
N SER A 321 -6.61 7.18 -13.72
CA SER A 321 -7.55 6.26 -13.09
C SER A 321 -7.03 5.76 -11.75
N PHE A 322 -7.93 5.37 -10.85
CA PHE A 322 -7.57 4.86 -9.51
C PHE A 322 -6.65 3.65 -9.53
N LYS A 323 -6.56 2.95 -10.66
CA LYS A 323 -5.72 1.77 -10.82
C LYS A 323 -4.24 2.13 -10.70
N ASP A 324 -3.86 3.38 -11.00
CA ASP A 324 -2.49 3.89 -10.85
C ASP A 324 -2.00 3.79 -9.40
N LEU A 325 -2.86 4.01 -8.41
CA LEU A 325 -2.49 3.96 -6.99
C LEU A 325 -1.95 2.58 -6.59
N ALA A 326 -2.41 1.52 -7.23
CA ALA A 326 -1.86 0.19 -7.03
C ALA A 326 -0.76 -0.15 -8.03
N LEU A 327 -0.97 0.18 -9.31
CA LEU A 327 -0.11 -0.28 -10.41
C LEU A 327 1.18 0.52 -10.57
N GLN A 328 1.37 1.63 -9.86
CA GLN A 328 2.70 2.27 -9.77
C GLN A 328 3.59 1.61 -8.71
N LEU A 329 3.00 0.92 -7.71
CA LEU A 329 3.74 0.22 -6.65
C LEU A 329 3.87 -1.29 -6.92
N MET A 330 2.80 -1.95 -7.37
CA MET A 330 2.76 -3.39 -7.61
C MET A 330 3.94 -3.90 -8.47
N PRO A 331 4.31 -3.27 -9.59
CA PRO A 331 5.42 -3.76 -10.42
C PRO A 331 6.75 -3.76 -9.67
N GLN A 332 7.00 -2.79 -8.79
CA GLN A 332 8.22 -2.74 -7.98
C GLN A 332 8.26 -3.93 -7.00
N LEU A 333 7.14 -4.18 -6.30
CA LEU A 333 7.00 -5.30 -5.36
C LEU A 333 7.12 -6.64 -6.10
N PHE A 334 6.47 -6.74 -7.25
CA PHE A 334 6.50 -7.93 -8.09
C PHE A 334 7.93 -8.24 -8.50
N ALA A 335 8.63 -7.29 -9.13
CA ALA A 335 10.02 -7.45 -9.56
C ALA A 335 10.96 -7.83 -8.41
N HIS A 336 10.79 -7.22 -7.23
CA HIS A 336 11.56 -7.55 -6.03
C HIS A 336 11.35 -8.99 -5.57
N CYS A 337 10.13 -9.52 -5.66
CA CYS A 337 9.80 -10.88 -5.23
C CYS A 337 10.10 -11.95 -6.30
N LEU A 338 10.47 -11.56 -7.52
CA LEU A 338 10.71 -12.53 -8.59
C LEU A 338 11.97 -13.37 -8.35
N PRO A 339 11.94 -14.70 -8.56
CA PRO A 339 13.13 -15.54 -8.61
C PRO A 339 14.14 -15.04 -9.66
N LEU A 340 15.43 -15.00 -9.33
CA LEU A 340 16.49 -14.39 -10.15
C LEU A 340 16.74 -15.07 -11.51
N MET A 341 16.30 -16.31 -11.69
CA MET A 341 16.60 -17.11 -12.90
C MET A 341 15.44 -17.19 -13.91
N CYS A 342 14.28 -16.59 -13.62
CA CYS A 342 13.10 -16.68 -14.48
C CYS A 342 12.72 -15.32 -15.07
N ASN A 343 12.39 -15.30 -16.36
CA ASN A 343 11.70 -14.20 -16.99
C ASN A 343 10.19 -14.33 -16.75
N TYR A 344 9.48 -13.21 -16.75
CA TYR A 344 8.04 -13.17 -16.54
C TYR A 344 7.36 -12.39 -17.65
N LEU A 345 6.28 -12.94 -18.19
CA LEU A 345 5.38 -12.21 -19.09
C LEU A 345 4.03 -12.02 -18.41
N VAL A 346 3.68 -10.76 -18.13
CA VAL A 346 2.41 -10.38 -17.55
C VAL A 346 1.38 -10.22 -18.66
N LEU A 347 0.41 -11.15 -18.70
CA LEU A 347 -0.71 -11.12 -19.64
C LEU A 347 -1.92 -10.43 -19.01
N VAL A 348 -2.52 -9.48 -19.73
CA VAL A 348 -3.69 -8.74 -19.26
C VAL A 348 -4.74 -8.61 -20.36
N ALA A 349 -5.97 -9.03 -20.07
CA ALA A 349 -7.14 -8.64 -20.84
C ALA A 349 -7.75 -7.39 -20.21
N THR A 350 -8.20 -6.42 -21.01
CA THR A 350 -8.78 -5.19 -20.48
C THR A 350 -9.95 -4.65 -21.32
N SER A 351 -10.85 -3.94 -20.65
CA SER A 351 -11.84 -3.04 -21.25
C SER A 351 -11.39 -1.56 -21.26
N GLY A 352 -10.10 -1.29 -21.00
CA GLY A 352 -9.50 0.05 -21.12
C GLY A 352 -8.51 0.36 -20.00
N ASP A 353 -8.98 0.95 -18.89
CA ASP A 353 -8.12 1.52 -17.85
C ASP A 353 -7.05 0.57 -17.31
N THR A 354 -7.40 -0.71 -17.06
CA THR A 354 -6.45 -1.66 -16.47
C THR A 354 -5.25 -1.86 -17.38
N GLY A 355 -5.45 -1.97 -18.71
CA GLY A 355 -4.34 -2.13 -19.64
C GLY A 355 -3.38 -0.94 -19.60
N SER A 356 -3.92 0.28 -19.69
CA SER A 356 -3.09 1.50 -19.63
C SER A 356 -2.27 1.59 -18.33
N ALA A 357 -2.89 1.31 -17.18
CA ALA A 357 -2.23 1.41 -15.88
C ALA A 357 -1.17 0.32 -15.68
N VAL A 358 -1.39 -0.90 -16.20
CA VAL A 358 -0.40 -1.98 -16.16
C VAL A 358 0.79 -1.62 -17.05
N LEU A 359 0.55 -1.18 -18.29
CA LEU A 359 1.61 -0.77 -19.22
C LEU A 359 2.44 0.38 -18.63
N SER A 360 1.78 1.39 -18.05
CA SER A 360 2.44 2.51 -17.39
C SER A 360 3.30 2.05 -16.20
N GLY A 361 2.74 1.22 -15.32
CA GLY A 361 3.41 0.77 -14.10
C GLY A 361 4.64 -0.08 -14.38
N PHE A 362 4.49 -1.13 -15.19
CA PHE A 362 5.59 -2.04 -15.53
C PHE A 362 6.60 -1.40 -16.48
N GLY A 363 6.17 -0.45 -17.32
CA GLY A 363 7.07 0.40 -18.10
C GLY A 363 7.99 1.29 -17.24
N GLY A 364 7.63 1.52 -15.98
CA GLY A 364 8.46 2.24 -14.99
C GLY A 364 9.53 1.38 -14.30
N LEU A 365 9.62 0.09 -14.62
CA LEU A 365 10.74 -0.76 -14.21
C LEU A 365 12.01 -0.35 -14.94
N SER A 366 13.17 -0.59 -14.33
CA SER A 366 14.47 -0.17 -14.85
C SER A 366 15.53 -1.26 -14.69
N GLY A 367 16.54 -1.27 -15.56
CA GLY A 367 17.69 -2.17 -15.42
C GLY A 367 17.32 -3.64 -15.63
N VAL A 368 17.74 -4.50 -14.70
CA VAL A 368 17.50 -5.95 -14.77
C VAL A 368 16.01 -6.28 -14.70
N ASP A 369 15.26 -5.57 -13.85
CA ASP A 369 13.83 -5.84 -13.64
C ASP A 369 13.01 -5.60 -14.91
N ALA A 370 13.30 -4.52 -15.65
CA ALA A 370 12.65 -4.24 -16.92
C ALA A 370 12.91 -5.32 -17.98
N ARG A 371 14.11 -5.91 -17.99
CA ARG A 371 14.47 -6.97 -18.94
C ARG A 371 13.82 -8.31 -18.59
N ARG A 372 13.62 -8.60 -17.30
CA ARG A 372 13.04 -9.86 -16.83
C ARG A 372 11.52 -9.84 -16.74
N THR A 373 10.88 -8.71 -16.99
CA THR A 373 9.42 -8.58 -16.83
C THR A 373 8.82 -7.89 -18.03
N GLY A 374 8.22 -8.67 -18.93
CA GLY A 374 7.41 -8.19 -20.05
C GLY A 374 5.94 -8.04 -19.68
N VAL A 375 5.21 -7.23 -20.45
CA VAL A 375 3.77 -7.05 -20.38
C VAL A 375 3.17 -7.13 -21.78
N LEU A 376 2.11 -7.94 -21.92
CA LEU A 376 1.29 -7.97 -23.11
C LEU A 376 -0.18 -7.79 -22.73
N VAL A 377 -0.77 -6.73 -23.28
CA VAL A 377 -2.18 -6.38 -23.09
C VAL A 377 -2.98 -6.73 -24.34
N PHE A 378 -4.03 -7.53 -24.17
CA PHE A 378 -5.08 -7.74 -25.17
C PHE A 378 -6.30 -6.89 -24.82
N PHE A 379 -6.83 -6.17 -25.80
CA PHE A 379 -8.05 -5.38 -25.65
C PHE A 379 -8.97 -5.55 -26.87
N PRO A 380 -10.30 -5.48 -26.71
CA PRO A 380 -11.22 -5.52 -27.84
C PRO A 380 -11.04 -4.26 -28.70
N GLU A 381 -10.73 -4.45 -29.99
CA GLU A 381 -10.36 -3.37 -30.91
C GLU A 381 -11.40 -2.26 -30.99
N GLU A 382 -12.69 -2.65 -30.95
CA GLU A 382 -13.87 -1.77 -31.00
C GLU A 382 -14.58 -1.64 -29.64
N GLY A 383 -14.03 -2.24 -28.57
CA GLY A 383 -14.69 -2.38 -27.26
C GLY A 383 -14.11 -1.50 -26.15
N VAL A 384 -13.23 -0.56 -26.49
CA VAL A 384 -12.60 0.40 -25.56
C VAL A 384 -12.78 1.82 -26.08
N SER A 385 -12.81 2.82 -25.19
CA SER A 385 -12.86 4.22 -25.66
C SER A 385 -11.59 4.60 -26.40
N GLU A 386 -11.70 5.52 -27.36
CA GLU A 386 -10.55 5.96 -28.15
C GLU A 386 -9.43 6.56 -27.29
N ILE A 387 -9.78 7.29 -26.22
CA ILE A 387 -8.79 7.83 -25.26
C ILE A 387 -8.01 6.70 -24.58
N GLN A 388 -8.71 5.65 -24.13
CA GLN A 388 -8.07 4.50 -23.49
C GLN A 388 -7.23 3.70 -24.49
N LYS A 389 -7.70 3.55 -25.72
CA LYS A 389 -6.98 2.90 -26.83
C LYS A 389 -5.67 3.62 -27.09
N LEU A 390 -5.71 4.92 -27.32
CA LEU A 390 -4.53 5.76 -27.56
C LEU A 390 -3.56 5.74 -26.38
N GLN A 391 -4.05 5.75 -25.13
CA GLN A 391 -3.18 5.59 -23.96
C GLN A 391 -2.42 4.25 -23.99
N MET A 392 -3.09 3.13 -24.28
CA MET A 392 -2.44 1.81 -24.36
C MET A 392 -1.46 1.75 -25.54
N LEU A 393 -1.85 2.28 -26.70
CA LEU A 393 -1.03 2.27 -27.92
C LEU A 393 0.14 3.27 -27.87
N GLY A 394 0.13 4.22 -26.94
CA GLY A 394 1.25 5.13 -26.68
C GLY A 394 2.46 4.43 -26.05
N PHE A 395 2.28 3.26 -25.45
CA PHE A 395 3.37 2.43 -24.95
C PHE A 395 3.97 1.58 -26.08
N ARG A 396 4.78 2.24 -26.93
CA ARG A 396 5.52 1.59 -28.02
C ARG A 396 6.98 1.40 -27.62
N GLY A 397 7.36 0.16 -27.29
CA GLY A 397 8.75 -0.23 -26.98
C GLY A 397 9.01 -0.48 -25.50
N GLY A 398 10.24 -0.90 -25.19
CA GLY A 398 10.59 -1.39 -23.86
C GLY A 398 9.95 -2.74 -23.56
N ASN A 399 9.44 -2.90 -22.34
CA ASN A 399 8.91 -4.17 -21.84
C ASN A 399 7.38 -4.29 -21.90
N GLY A 400 6.67 -3.35 -22.53
CA GLY A 400 5.20 -3.35 -22.60
C GLY A 400 4.68 -3.28 -24.03
N ARG A 401 3.63 -4.05 -24.32
CA ARG A 401 2.94 -4.05 -25.62
C ARG A 401 1.43 -4.16 -25.46
N ALA A 402 0.70 -3.49 -26.33
CA ALA A 402 -0.76 -3.59 -26.44
C ALA A 402 -1.15 -4.09 -27.83
N VAL A 403 -2.12 -4.99 -27.88
CA VAL A 403 -2.62 -5.62 -29.11
C VAL A 403 -4.14 -5.61 -29.09
N GLY A 404 -4.72 -5.06 -30.15
CA GLY A 404 -6.16 -5.08 -30.38
C GLY A 404 -6.62 -6.48 -30.81
N VAL A 405 -7.81 -6.87 -30.44
CA VAL A 405 -8.42 -8.15 -30.83
C VAL A 405 -9.79 -7.86 -31.43
N LEU A 406 -10.08 -8.41 -32.61
CA LEU A 406 -11.38 -8.25 -33.30
C LEU A 406 -12.48 -9.10 -32.65
N SER A 407 -12.69 -8.92 -31.34
CA SER A 407 -13.65 -9.62 -30.51
C SER A 407 -14.06 -8.76 -29.31
N ASP A 408 -14.69 -9.36 -28.31
CA ASP A 408 -15.06 -8.70 -27.05
C ASP A 408 -14.05 -8.95 -25.91
N PHE A 409 -14.27 -8.27 -24.79
CA PHE A 409 -13.44 -8.43 -23.59
C PHE A 409 -13.49 -9.85 -23.01
N ASP A 410 -14.63 -10.54 -23.11
CA ASP A 410 -14.80 -11.87 -22.55
C ASP A 410 -13.97 -12.91 -23.33
N PHE A 411 -13.91 -12.79 -24.66
CA PHE A 411 -12.99 -13.56 -25.49
C PHE A 411 -11.53 -13.35 -25.05
N CYS A 412 -11.07 -12.10 -24.96
CA CYS A 412 -9.70 -11.79 -24.53
C CYS A 412 -9.38 -12.43 -23.16
N GLN A 413 -10.30 -12.30 -22.21
CA GLN A 413 -10.14 -12.84 -20.86
C GLN A 413 -10.14 -14.37 -20.84
N LYS A 414 -11.04 -15.02 -21.59
CA LYS A 414 -11.12 -16.49 -21.71
C LYS A 414 -9.88 -17.06 -22.38
N SER A 415 -9.38 -16.41 -23.42
CA SER A 415 -8.15 -16.81 -24.12
C SER A 415 -6.95 -16.78 -23.19
N ILE A 416 -6.75 -15.69 -22.43
CA ILE A 416 -5.68 -15.64 -21.43
C ILE A 416 -5.85 -16.76 -20.39
N LYS A 417 -7.05 -16.93 -19.81
CA LYS A 417 -7.30 -18.01 -18.83
C LYS A 417 -6.98 -19.39 -19.38
N ARG A 418 -7.28 -19.63 -20.66
CA ARG A 418 -6.95 -20.89 -21.35
C ARG A 418 -5.44 -21.07 -21.46
N MET A 419 -4.67 -20.05 -21.83
CA MET A 419 -3.21 -20.12 -21.88
C MET A 419 -2.58 -20.51 -20.53
N PHE A 420 -3.12 -19.99 -19.43
CA PHE A 420 -2.67 -20.37 -18.07
C PHE A 420 -3.00 -21.83 -17.70
N GLY A 421 -4.06 -22.41 -18.28
CA GLY A 421 -4.48 -23.79 -18.01
C GLY A 421 -3.81 -24.83 -18.93
N GLU A 422 -3.18 -24.40 -20.04
CA GLU A 422 -2.54 -25.29 -21.00
C GLU A 422 -1.10 -25.59 -20.59
N SER A 423 -0.91 -26.71 -19.87
CA SER A 423 0.41 -27.15 -19.38
C SER A 423 1.45 -27.32 -20.48
N GLY A 424 1.03 -27.66 -21.71
CA GLY A 424 1.91 -27.76 -22.88
C GLY A 424 2.52 -26.41 -23.27
N LEU A 425 1.69 -25.36 -23.40
CA LEU A 425 2.16 -24.00 -23.69
C LEU A 425 3.03 -23.45 -22.57
N VAL A 426 2.57 -23.55 -21.31
CA VAL A 426 3.33 -23.05 -20.16
C VAL A 426 4.68 -23.76 -20.02
N GLY A 427 4.70 -25.08 -20.23
CA GLY A 427 5.92 -25.88 -20.22
C GLY A 427 6.89 -25.48 -21.35
N HIS A 428 6.39 -25.31 -22.57
CA HIS A 428 7.17 -24.84 -23.72
C HIS A 428 7.82 -23.48 -23.43
N LEU A 429 7.04 -22.50 -22.97
CA LEU A 429 7.56 -21.16 -22.68
C LEU A 429 8.62 -21.15 -21.58
N ALA A 430 8.46 -22.00 -20.56
CA ALA A 430 9.41 -22.13 -19.46
C ALA A 430 10.72 -22.80 -19.92
N VAL A 431 10.65 -23.83 -20.76
CA VAL A 431 11.83 -24.59 -21.22
C VAL A 431 12.60 -23.87 -22.31
N GLU A 432 11.92 -23.37 -23.35
CA GLU A 432 12.57 -22.76 -24.51
C GLU A 432 13.03 -21.33 -24.25
N TYR A 433 12.28 -20.56 -23.45
CA TYR A 433 12.52 -19.12 -23.25
C TYR A 433 12.77 -18.72 -21.79
N GLY A 434 12.82 -19.68 -20.86
CA GLY A 434 12.97 -19.38 -19.43
C GLY A 434 11.86 -18.46 -18.88
N THR A 435 10.69 -18.44 -19.52
CA THR A 435 9.64 -17.44 -19.27
C THR A 435 8.41 -18.05 -18.62
N VAL A 436 7.95 -17.44 -17.54
CA VAL A 436 6.75 -17.82 -16.80
C VAL A 436 5.64 -16.80 -17.06
N LEU A 437 4.44 -17.28 -17.36
CA LEU A 437 3.27 -16.41 -17.50
C LEU A 437 2.77 -15.94 -16.12
N SER A 438 2.39 -14.67 -16.02
CA SER A 438 1.75 -14.10 -14.82
C SER A 438 0.65 -13.10 -15.19
N THR A 439 -0.14 -12.63 -14.21
CA THR A 439 -1.23 -11.67 -14.43
C THR A 439 -1.16 -10.49 -13.47
N ALA A 440 -1.56 -9.31 -13.93
CA ALA A 440 -1.68 -8.09 -13.12
C ALA A 440 -3.15 -7.65 -12.89
N ASN A 441 -4.01 -8.62 -12.66
CA ASN A 441 -5.45 -8.41 -12.44
C ASN A 441 -5.76 -8.06 -10.96
N SER A 442 -7.01 -7.69 -10.67
CA SER A 442 -7.45 -7.21 -9.36
C SER A 442 -7.52 -8.29 -8.28
N ILE A 443 -7.19 -9.54 -8.59
CA ILE A 443 -7.13 -10.62 -7.61
C ILE A 443 -5.77 -10.71 -6.92
N ASN A 444 -4.69 -10.23 -7.55
CA ASN A 444 -3.37 -10.21 -6.95
C ASN A 444 -3.35 -9.34 -5.68
N TRP A 445 -2.79 -9.86 -4.59
CA TRP A 445 -2.73 -9.17 -3.30
C TRP A 445 -1.96 -7.84 -3.38
N ALA A 446 -0.87 -7.77 -4.15
CA ALA A 446 -0.11 -6.53 -4.39
C ALA A 446 -0.90 -5.46 -5.15
N ARG A 447 -2.03 -5.82 -5.79
CA ARG A 447 -2.93 -4.83 -6.39
C ARG A 447 -4.01 -4.35 -5.41
N LEU A 448 -4.41 -5.18 -4.45
CA LEU A 448 -5.43 -4.84 -3.46
C LEU A 448 -4.83 -4.03 -2.30
N LEU A 449 -3.69 -4.46 -1.75
CA LEU A 449 -3.11 -3.89 -0.54
C LEU A 449 -2.84 -2.37 -0.64
N PRO A 450 -2.26 -1.83 -1.73
CA PRO A 450 -2.03 -0.39 -1.85
C PRO A 450 -3.33 0.44 -1.84
N GLN A 451 -4.47 -0.18 -2.15
CA GLN A 451 -5.76 0.50 -2.15
C GLN A 451 -6.29 0.76 -0.73
N VAL A 452 -5.76 0.09 0.29
CA VAL A 452 -6.07 0.37 1.70
C VAL A 452 -5.52 1.74 2.11
N VAL A 453 -4.41 2.15 1.48
CA VAL A 453 -3.70 3.40 1.79
C VAL A 453 -4.55 4.62 1.46
N TYR A 454 -5.21 4.69 0.30
CA TYR A 454 -5.99 5.88 -0.05
C TYR A 454 -7.28 6.01 0.76
N HIS A 455 -7.92 4.91 1.17
CA HIS A 455 -9.06 4.97 2.08
C HIS A 455 -8.63 5.49 3.46
N SER A 456 -7.53 4.94 3.98
CA SER A 456 -6.95 5.39 5.26
C SER A 456 -6.51 6.86 5.19
N SER A 457 -5.84 7.25 4.09
CA SER A 457 -5.38 8.62 3.86
C SER A 457 -6.54 9.60 3.72
N SER A 458 -7.65 9.20 3.10
CA SER A 458 -8.83 10.06 2.98
C SER A 458 -9.43 10.43 4.34
N TYR A 459 -9.50 9.46 5.26
CA TYR A 459 -9.94 9.71 6.64
C TYR A 459 -8.99 10.65 7.38
N LEU A 460 -7.68 10.45 7.20
CA LEU A 460 -6.64 11.27 7.82
C LEU A 460 -6.62 12.69 7.26
N ASP A 461 -6.95 12.88 5.97
CA ASP A 461 -7.11 14.21 5.36
C ASP A 461 -8.31 14.95 5.96
N LEU A 462 -9.45 14.27 6.17
CA LEU A 462 -10.59 14.88 6.86
C LEU A 462 -10.25 15.26 8.32
N CYS A 463 -9.40 14.47 8.99
CA CYS A 463 -8.89 14.81 10.32
C CYS A 463 -7.97 16.04 10.28
N ARG A 464 -7.02 16.07 9.32
CA ARG A 464 -6.08 17.17 9.13
C ARG A 464 -6.81 18.48 8.86
N ASP A 465 -7.84 18.42 8.02
CA ASP A 465 -8.60 19.58 7.57
C ASP A 465 -9.68 20.01 8.59
N GLY A 466 -9.76 19.34 9.75
CA GLY A 466 -10.67 19.70 10.85
C GLY A 466 -12.15 19.38 10.58
N VAL A 467 -12.45 18.60 9.54
CA VAL A 467 -13.82 18.16 9.21
C VAL A 467 -14.33 17.16 10.27
N ILE A 468 -13.45 16.29 10.73
CA ILE A 468 -13.72 15.28 11.76
C ILE A 468 -12.56 15.22 12.75
N ARG A 469 -12.79 14.63 13.93
CA ARG A 469 -11.71 14.20 14.83
C ARG A 469 -11.48 12.70 14.64
N PHE A 470 -10.26 12.25 14.90
CA PHE A 470 -9.98 10.81 14.88
C PHE A 470 -10.90 10.08 15.89
N GLY A 471 -11.63 9.08 15.41
CA GLY A 471 -12.67 8.36 16.15
C GLY A 471 -14.10 8.68 15.66
N ASP A 472 -14.32 9.85 15.07
CA ASP A 472 -15.62 10.20 14.48
C ASP A 472 -15.85 9.33 13.22
N PRO A 473 -17.08 8.83 12.99
CA PRO A 473 -17.38 7.92 11.89
C PRO A 473 -17.37 8.63 10.53
N VAL A 474 -17.04 7.89 9.47
CA VAL A 474 -17.29 8.28 8.07
C VAL A 474 -17.95 7.15 7.30
N ASP A 475 -18.73 7.47 6.28
CA ASP A 475 -19.14 6.49 5.27
C ASP A 475 -18.29 6.67 4.01
N VAL A 476 -18.09 5.59 3.26
CA VAL A 476 -17.40 5.63 1.96
C VAL A 476 -18.31 5.06 0.89
N CYS A 477 -18.46 5.75 -0.24
CA CYS A 477 -19.26 5.28 -1.37
C CYS A 477 -18.39 5.06 -2.60
N ILE A 478 -18.45 3.85 -3.15
CA ILE A 478 -17.49 3.34 -4.11
C ILE A 478 -18.24 2.83 -5.35
N PRO A 479 -17.96 3.37 -6.56
CA PRO A 479 -18.46 2.77 -7.78
C PRO A 479 -17.83 1.38 -7.95
N THR A 480 -18.66 0.34 -7.93
CA THR A 480 -18.21 -1.02 -7.64
C THR A 480 -18.49 -1.97 -8.80
N GLY A 481 -17.41 -2.49 -9.39
CA GLY A 481 -17.41 -3.65 -10.29
C GLY A 481 -16.87 -4.89 -9.58
N ASN A 482 -15.56 -5.13 -9.70
CA ASN A 482 -14.85 -6.30 -9.17
C ASN A 482 -14.66 -6.34 -7.64
N PHE A 483 -15.29 -5.44 -6.87
CA PHE A 483 -15.24 -5.34 -5.40
C PHE A 483 -13.87 -5.08 -4.76
N GLY A 484 -12.77 -4.96 -5.52
CA GLY A 484 -11.43 -4.77 -4.94
C GLY A 484 -11.28 -3.47 -4.13
N ASN A 485 -11.81 -2.36 -4.65
CA ASN A 485 -11.82 -1.06 -3.98
C ASN A 485 -12.74 -1.08 -2.73
N ALA A 486 -13.91 -1.71 -2.82
CA ALA A 486 -14.78 -1.90 -1.65
C ALA A 486 -14.11 -2.77 -0.57
N MET A 487 -13.44 -3.85 -0.97
CA MET A 487 -12.70 -4.72 -0.05
C MET A 487 -11.54 -3.99 0.62
N SER A 488 -10.83 -3.08 -0.08
CA SER A 488 -9.76 -2.30 0.55
C SER A 488 -10.29 -1.29 1.58
N ALA A 489 -11.50 -0.75 1.42
CA ALA A 489 -12.16 0.03 2.45
C ALA A 489 -12.51 -0.83 3.69
N VAL A 490 -12.97 -2.07 3.48
CA VAL A 490 -13.19 -3.03 4.58
C VAL A 490 -11.89 -3.32 5.31
N TYR A 491 -10.75 -3.49 4.61
CA TYR A 491 -9.46 -3.66 5.28
C TYR A 491 -8.98 -2.40 6.01
N ALA A 492 -9.21 -1.19 5.47
CA ALA A 492 -8.92 0.05 6.19
C ALA A 492 -9.73 0.12 7.51
N LYS A 493 -11.00 -0.29 7.47
CA LYS A 493 -11.84 -0.44 8.66
C LYS A 493 -11.26 -1.45 9.65
N GLN A 494 -10.83 -2.62 9.20
CA GLN A 494 -10.19 -3.65 10.04
C GLN A 494 -8.87 -3.17 10.66
N MET A 495 -8.14 -2.29 9.97
CA MET A 495 -6.89 -1.69 10.45
C MET A 495 -7.11 -0.68 11.59
N GLY A 496 -8.35 -0.21 11.76
CA GLY A 496 -8.75 0.70 12.83
C GLY A 496 -9.30 2.05 12.36
N VAL A 497 -9.45 2.27 11.05
CA VAL A 497 -10.10 3.49 10.54
C VAL A 497 -11.61 3.44 10.88
N PRO A 498 -12.20 4.47 11.49
CA PRO A 498 -13.62 4.54 11.85
C PRO A 498 -14.60 4.65 10.64
N ILE A 499 -14.50 3.74 9.67
CA ILE A 499 -15.46 3.64 8.57
C ILE A 499 -16.72 2.94 9.11
N ARG A 500 -17.83 3.66 9.15
CA ARG A 500 -19.12 3.13 9.58
C ARG A 500 -19.70 2.21 8.51
N ARG A 501 -19.97 2.72 7.30
CA ARG A 501 -20.49 1.93 6.17
C ARG A 501 -19.56 1.99 4.96
N VAL A 502 -19.38 0.84 4.31
CA VAL A 502 -18.88 0.76 2.94
C VAL A 502 -20.08 0.64 2.01
N ILE A 503 -20.27 1.60 1.12
CA ILE A 503 -21.44 1.68 0.23
C ILE A 503 -21.00 1.34 -1.20
N CYS A 504 -21.49 0.23 -1.75
CA CYS A 504 -21.24 -0.19 -3.12
C CYS A 504 -22.26 0.43 -4.07
N ALA A 505 -21.79 1.20 -5.05
CA ALA A 505 -22.64 1.79 -6.07
C ALA A 505 -22.48 1.04 -7.40
N SER A 506 -23.55 0.38 -7.85
CA SER A 506 -23.62 -0.27 -9.17
C SER A 506 -24.31 0.63 -10.19
N ASN A 507 -24.01 0.47 -11.47
CA ASN A 507 -24.90 0.93 -12.54
C ASN A 507 -26.03 -0.11 -12.74
N HIS A 508 -26.64 -0.19 -13.92
CA HIS A 508 -27.64 -1.22 -14.21
C HIS A 508 -27.13 -2.66 -14.14
N ASN A 509 -25.81 -2.91 -14.20
CA ASN A 509 -25.18 -4.21 -13.94
C ASN A 509 -25.09 -4.47 -12.42
N ARG A 510 -26.26 -4.61 -11.79
CA ARG A 510 -26.44 -4.52 -10.34
C ARG A 510 -26.33 -5.84 -9.56
N ILE A 511 -25.50 -6.79 -10.00
CA ILE A 511 -25.32 -8.09 -9.32
C ILE A 511 -24.93 -7.94 -7.84
N ILE A 512 -24.05 -6.97 -7.54
CA ILE A 512 -23.64 -6.67 -6.15
C ILE A 512 -24.81 -6.10 -5.35
N THR A 513 -25.56 -5.15 -5.92
CA THR A 513 -26.72 -4.55 -5.24
C THR A 513 -27.77 -5.61 -4.93
N ASP A 514 -28.11 -6.46 -5.90
CA ASP A 514 -29.07 -7.52 -5.72
C ASP A 514 -28.58 -8.53 -4.67
N PHE A 515 -27.31 -8.93 -4.71
CA PHE A 515 -26.72 -9.85 -3.75
C PHE A 515 -26.77 -9.34 -2.31
N PHE A 516 -26.40 -8.09 -2.04
CA PHE A 516 -26.50 -7.51 -0.69
C PHE A 516 -27.95 -7.27 -0.25
N SER A 517 -28.89 -7.17 -1.19
CA SER A 517 -30.32 -7.01 -0.88
C SER A 517 -31.01 -8.34 -0.55
N THR A 518 -30.69 -9.42 -1.27
CA THR A 518 -31.44 -10.69 -1.21
C THR A 518 -30.63 -11.86 -0.65
N GLY A 519 -29.31 -11.76 -0.63
CA GLY A 519 -28.39 -12.87 -0.38
C GLY A 519 -28.20 -13.83 -1.56
N GLU A 520 -28.78 -13.53 -2.73
CA GLU A 520 -28.69 -14.36 -3.93
C GLU A 520 -27.71 -13.77 -4.94
N TYR A 521 -26.71 -14.56 -5.32
CA TYR A 521 -25.80 -14.24 -6.41
C TYR A 521 -26.22 -15.05 -7.64
N ASP A 522 -27.10 -14.49 -8.47
CA ASP A 522 -27.71 -15.21 -9.62
C ASP A 522 -27.22 -14.65 -10.97
N LEU A 523 -26.53 -15.48 -11.76
CA LEU A 523 -26.08 -15.17 -13.12
C LEU A 523 -26.96 -15.81 -14.21
N ARG A 524 -27.86 -16.74 -13.88
CA ARG A 524 -28.57 -17.61 -14.85
C ARG A 524 -29.36 -16.84 -15.91
N ARG A 525 -29.85 -15.64 -15.57
CA ARG A 525 -30.67 -14.78 -16.45
C ARG A 525 -30.03 -13.42 -16.74
N ARG A 526 -28.78 -13.22 -16.35
CA ARG A 526 -28.10 -11.93 -16.53
C ARG A 526 -27.32 -11.92 -17.83
N ARG A 527 -27.36 -10.78 -18.51
CA ARG A 527 -26.47 -10.43 -19.61
C ARG A 527 -25.73 -9.16 -19.24
N LEU A 528 -24.49 -9.05 -19.68
CA LEU A 528 -23.72 -7.84 -19.48
C LEU A 528 -24.29 -6.75 -20.37
N LEU A 529 -24.69 -5.63 -19.79
CA LEU A 529 -25.28 -4.51 -20.52
C LEU A 529 -24.27 -3.35 -20.57
N PRO A 530 -23.90 -2.85 -21.75
CA PRO A 530 -23.04 -1.67 -21.86
C PRO A 530 -23.64 -0.47 -21.12
N SER A 531 -22.81 0.31 -20.46
CA SER A 531 -23.19 1.56 -19.79
C SER A 531 -22.24 2.71 -20.11
N HIS A 532 -22.60 3.92 -19.66
CA HIS A 532 -21.72 5.08 -19.63
C HIS A 532 -20.58 4.95 -18.60
N SER A 533 -20.60 3.95 -17.72
CA SER A 533 -19.56 3.66 -16.73
C SER A 533 -18.97 2.24 -16.93
N PRO A 534 -18.29 1.98 -18.06
CA PRO A 534 -17.96 0.63 -18.51
C PRO A 534 -16.96 -0.11 -17.62
N ALA A 535 -16.19 0.59 -16.78
CA ALA A 535 -15.23 -0.07 -15.88
C ALA A 535 -15.91 -0.81 -14.72
N ILE A 536 -17.21 -0.58 -14.49
CA ILE A 536 -18.03 -1.30 -13.51
C ILE A 536 -19.13 -2.17 -14.16
N ASP A 537 -19.09 -2.36 -15.48
CA ASP A 537 -19.90 -3.36 -16.18
C ASP A 537 -19.35 -4.76 -15.86
N ILE A 538 -19.82 -5.34 -14.74
CA ILE A 538 -19.31 -6.61 -14.22
C ILE A 538 -20.46 -7.53 -13.78
N LEU A 539 -20.42 -8.79 -14.22
CA LEU A 539 -21.33 -9.84 -13.76
C LEU A 539 -20.72 -10.75 -12.67
N LYS A 540 -19.43 -11.08 -12.78
CA LYS A 540 -18.70 -11.89 -11.78
C LYS A 540 -17.72 -11.01 -11.04
N SER A 541 -18.03 -10.66 -9.80
CA SER A 541 -17.21 -9.77 -8.99
C SER A 541 -16.16 -10.55 -8.20
N SER A 542 -14.91 -10.49 -8.69
CA SER A 542 -13.81 -11.34 -8.19
C SER A 542 -13.52 -11.19 -6.70
N ASN A 543 -13.44 -9.97 -6.16
CA ASN A 543 -13.06 -9.75 -4.75
C ASN A 543 -14.22 -9.89 -3.76
N LEU A 544 -15.45 -10.14 -4.22
CA LEU A 544 -16.56 -10.50 -3.31
C LEU A 544 -16.22 -11.76 -2.51
N GLU A 545 -15.40 -12.64 -3.07
CA GLU A 545 -14.89 -13.83 -2.40
C GLU A 545 -14.12 -13.53 -1.11
N ARG A 546 -13.22 -12.54 -1.12
CA ARG A 546 -12.48 -12.11 0.08
C ARG A 546 -13.44 -11.56 1.14
N PHE A 547 -14.47 -10.85 0.72
CA PHE A 547 -15.48 -10.34 1.64
C PHE A 547 -16.35 -11.46 2.22
N LEU A 548 -16.73 -12.46 1.43
CA LEU A 548 -17.45 -13.64 1.91
C LEU A 548 -16.64 -14.41 2.94
N PHE A 549 -15.34 -14.61 2.70
CA PHE A 549 -14.42 -15.22 3.66
C PHE A 549 -14.34 -14.42 4.96
N HIS A 550 -14.24 -13.08 4.87
CA HIS A 550 -14.25 -12.20 6.05
C HIS A 550 -15.57 -12.31 6.82
N ALA A 551 -16.71 -12.10 6.15
CA ALA A 551 -18.03 -12.07 6.77
C ALA A 551 -18.45 -13.44 7.35
N SER A 552 -17.92 -14.55 6.82
CA SER A 552 -18.14 -15.89 7.36
C SER A 552 -17.28 -16.19 8.61
N GLY A 553 -16.31 -15.35 8.94
CA GLY A 553 -15.36 -15.59 10.04
C GLY A 553 -14.19 -16.50 9.63
N GLY A 554 -13.81 -16.49 8.36
CA GLY A 554 -12.71 -17.28 7.81
C GLY A 554 -13.10 -18.71 7.39
N ASP A 555 -14.38 -18.95 7.09
CA ASP A 555 -14.87 -20.27 6.67
C ASP A 555 -14.54 -20.54 5.19
N SER A 556 -13.37 -21.13 4.94
CA SER A 556 -12.94 -21.55 3.60
C SER A 556 -13.84 -22.62 2.98
N GLY A 557 -14.44 -23.50 3.80
CA GLY A 557 -15.32 -24.57 3.33
C GLY A 557 -16.59 -24.00 2.71
N LEU A 558 -17.24 -23.08 3.42
CA LEU A 558 -18.41 -22.36 2.91
C LEU A 558 -18.08 -21.60 1.62
N VAL A 559 -16.99 -20.85 1.58
CA VAL A 559 -16.61 -20.08 0.39
C VAL A 559 -16.33 -21.00 -0.80
N GLY A 560 -15.62 -22.11 -0.58
CA GLY A 560 -15.39 -23.14 -1.58
C GLY A 560 -16.71 -23.70 -2.15
N GLU A 561 -17.67 -24.04 -1.29
CA GLU A 561 -19.00 -24.53 -1.71
C GLU A 561 -19.77 -23.49 -2.52
N LEU A 562 -19.81 -22.22 -2.09
CA LEU A 562 -20.54 -21.16 -2.78
C LEU A 562 -20.00 -20.94 -4.19
N PHE A 563 -18.68 -20.91 -4.35
CA PHE A 563 -18.05 -20.73 -5.66
C PHE A 563 -18.12 -21.97 -6.55
N ALA A 564 -18.07 -23.18 -5.97
CA ALA A 564 -18.36 -24.41 -6.72
C ALA A 564 -19.80 -24.42 -7.27
N ARG A 565 -20.79 -23.97 -6.48
CA ARG A 565 -22.17 -23.79 -6.95
C ARG A 565 -22.28 -22.68 -7.98
N LEU A 566 -21.55 -21.58 -7.82
CA LEU A 566 -21.52 -20.52 -8.82
C LEU A 566 -21.03 -21.04 -10.17
N ASP A 567 -19.95 -21.81 -10.18
CA ASP A 567 -19.38 -22.32 -11.42
C ASP A 567 -20.29 -23.38 -12.07
N ALA A 568 -20.87 -24.30 -11.28
CA ALA A 568 -21.74 -25.37 -11.79
C ALA A 568 -23.17 -24.92 -12.14
N GLN A 569 -23.77 -24.03 -11.34
CA GLN A 569 -25.19 -23.67 -11.42
C GLN A 569 -25.42 -22.20 -11.81
N GLN A 570 -24.35 -21.41 -11.96
CA GLN A 570 -24.43 -19.96 -12.21
C GLN A 570 -25.22 -19.23 -11.12
N HIS A 571 -25.29 -19.80 -9.90
CA HIS A 571 -26.09 -19.28 -8.81
C HIS A 571 -25.65 -19.81 -7.44
N PHE A 572 -25.69 -18.96 -6.41
CA PHE A 572 -25.71 -19.40 -5.01
C PHE A 572 -26.54 -18.45 -4.15
N ARG A 573 -26.89 -18.92 -2.94
CA ARG A 573 -27.55 -18.11 -1.91
C ARG A 573 -26.87 -18.29 -0.56
N VAL A 574 -26.65 -17.19 0.14
CA VAL A 574 -26.11 -17.22 1.51
C VAL A 574 -27.24 -17.33 2.54
N ALA A 575 -26.94 -17.92 3.70
CA ALA A 575 -27.90 -18.03 4.80
C ALA A 575 -28.24 -16.64 5.40
N ALA A 576 -29.47 -16.47 5.89
CA ALA A 576 -29.96 -15.20 6.43
C ALA A 576 -29.08 -14.59 7.56
N PRO A 577 -28.48 -15.37 8.49
CA PRO A 577 -27.56 -14.82 9.47
C PRO A 577 -26.28 -14.24 8.86
N LEU A 578 -25.75 -14.86 7.80
CA LEU A 578 -24.57 -14.34 7.08
C LEU A 578 -24.94 -13.06 6.31
N LEU A 579 -26.09 -13.05 5.62
CA LEU A 579 -26.59 -11.85 4.94
C LEU A 579 -26.73 -10.67 5.91
N SER A 580 -27.32 -10.91 7.09
CA SER A 580 -27.52 -9.87 8.11
C SER A 580 -26.19 -9.27 8.60
N ARG A 581 -25.17 -10.12 8.82
CA ARG A 581 -23.81 -9.65 9.18
C ARG A 581 -23.20 -8.82 8.06
N MET A 582 -23.31 -9.28 6.82
CA MET A 582 -22.78 -8.56 5.66
C MET A 582 -23.43 -7.18 5.49
N GLN A 583 -24.75 -7.07 5.69
CA GLN A 583 -25.51 -5.81 5.59
C GLN A 583 -25.16 -4.78 6.68
N GLN A 584 -24.57 -5.21 7.80
CA GLN A 584 -24.06 -4.30 8.84
C GLN A 584 -22.76 -3.62 8.43
N GLU A 585 -21.96 -4.27 7.57
CA GLU A 585 -20.68 -3.74 7.12
C GLU A 585 -20.77 -3.02 5.77
N VAL A 586 -21.56 -3.59 4.85
CA VAL A 586 -21.68 -3.13 3.47
C VAL A 586 -23.13 -2.89 3.11
N GLN A 587 -23.39 -1.72 2.54
CA GLN A 587 -24.65 -1.41 1.86
C GLN A 587 -24.41 -1.33 0.36
N ALA A 588 -25.48 -1.46 -0.42
CA ALA A 588 -25.38 -1.35 -1.87
C ALA A 588 -26.61 -0.68 -2.46
N GLY A 589 -26.40 0.04 -3.57
CA GLY A 589 -27.45 0.65 -4.36
C GLY A 589 -27.07 0.70 -5.83
N CYS A 590 -28.05 0.98 -6.69
CA CYS A 590 -27.84 1.07 -8.13
C CYS A 590 -28.27 2.42 -8.70
N CYS A 591 -27.68 2.81 -9.83
CA CYS A 591 -27.97 4.04 -10.57
C CYS A 591 -28.40 3.69 -12.00
N SER A 592 -29.43 4.34 -12.52
CA SER A 592 -29.76 4.28 -13.95
C SER A 592 -28.88 5.22 -14.78
N GLU A 593 -28.87 5.03 -16.10
CA GLU A 593 -28.10 5.90 -17.02
C GLU A 593 -28.59 7.35 -16.99
N ASP A 594 -29.91 7.57 -16.97
CA ASP A 594 -30.49 8.91 -16.90
C ASP A 594 -30.15 9.63 -15.60
N GLU A 595 -30.12 8.89 -14.50
CA GLU A 595 -29.73 9.41 -13.19
C GLU A 595 -28.26 9.78 -13.14
N CYS A 596 -27.40 8.94 -13.74
CA CYS A 596 -25.97 9.16 -13.88
C CYS A 596 -25.68 10.45 -14.65
N LEU A 597 -26.20 10.59 -15.87
CA LEU A 597 -26.02 11.78 -16.70
C LEU A 597 -26.60 13.04 -16.03
N SER A 598 -27.76 12.90 -15.39
CA SER A 598 -28.37 14.01 -14.66
C SER A 598 -27.57 14.43 -13.42
N ALA A 599 -26.90 13.51 -12.74
CA ALA A 599 -26.02 13.82 -11.62
C ALA A 599 -24.78 14.60 -12.06
N VAL A 600 -24.12 14.17 -13.14
CA VAL A 600 -22.99 14.92 -13.75
C VAL A 600 -23.39 16.37 -14.02
N ARG A 601 -24.51 16.56 -14.75
CA ARG A 601 -25.03 17.89 -15.10
C ARG A 601 -25.36 18.75 -13.89
N ARG A 602 -26.12 18.19 -12.93
CA ARG A 602 -26.58 18.95 -11.74
C ARG A 602 -25.42 19.36 -10.85
N VAL A 603 -24.46 18.46 -10.62
CA VAL A 603 -23.32 18.75 -9.75
C VAL A 603 -22.39 19.76 -10.41
N HIS A 604 -22.12 19.61 -11.71
CA HIS A 604 -21.34 20.60 -12.46
C HIS A 604 -22.00 21.98 -12.43
N ALA A 605 -23.30 22.08 -12.70
CA ALA A 605 -24.04 23.35 -12.65
C ALA A 605 -24.05 23.99 -11.25
N ARG A 606 -24.15 23.18 -10.18
CA ARG A 606 -24.22 23.67 -8.79
C ARG A 606 -22.86 24.04 -8.20
N THR A 607 -21.81 23.32 -8.54
CA THR A 607 -20.52 23.37 -7.82
C THR A 607 -19.33 23.73 -8.71
N GLY A 608 -19.50 23.67 -10.04
CA GLY A 608 -18.40 23.74 -11.00
C GLY A 608 -17.54 22.47 -11.06
N TYR A 609 -17.80 21.48 -10.19
CA TYR A 609 -17.08 20.20 -10.18
C TYR A 609 -17.61 19.29 -11.30
N LEU A 610 -16.76 18.97 -12.27
CA LEU A 610 -17.06 18.04 -13.34
C LEU A 610 -16.59 16.64 -12.96
N MET A 611 -17.55 15.72 -12.79
CA MET A 611 -17.27 14.34 -12.44
C MET A 611 -17.37 13.42 -13.65
N ASP A 612 -16.62 12.32 -13.62
CA ASP A 612 -16.83 11.23 -14.55
C ASP A 612 -18.11 10.44 -14.19
N THR A 613 -18.55 9.58 -15.10
CA THR A 613 -19.77 8.78 -14.97
C THR A 613 -19.71 7.77 -13.82
N HIS A 614 -18.54 7.21 -13.50
CA HIS A 614 -18.38 6.28 -12.36
C HIS A 614 -18.56 7.03 -11.04
N THR A 615 -17.96 8.22 -10.91
CA THR A 615 -18.18 9.08 -9.74
C THR A 615 -19.65 9.49 -9.61
N ALA A 616 -20.34 9.75 -10.73
CA ALA A 616 -21.77 10.07 -10.73
C ALA A 616 -22.65 8.92 -10.22
N VAL A 617 -22.32 7.67 -10.57
CA VAL A 617 -22.99 6.48 -10.01
C VAL A 617 -22.85 6.44 -8.48
N ALA A 618 -21.65 6.69 -7.95
CA ALA A 618 -21.43 6.77 -6.50
C ALA A 618 -22.21 7.93 -5.86
N LYS A 619 -22.21 9.10 -6.50
CA LYS A 619 -22.98 10.28 -6.04
C LYS A 619 -24.47 9.98 -5.91
N VAL A 620 -25.08 9.36 -6.93
CA VAL A 620 -26.52 9.04 -6.92
C VAL A 620 -26.86 8.05 -5.81
N VAL A 621 -26.03 7.01 -5.63
CA VAL A 621 -26.26 6.01 -4.59
C VAL A 621 -26.03 6.59 -3.19
N ALA A 622 -25.00 7.41 -3.01
CA ALA A 622 -24.74 8.13 -1.77
C ALA A 622 -25.90 9.06 -1.40
N ASP A 623 -26.46 9.79 -2.35
CA ASP A 623 -27.61 10.68 -2.11
C ASP A 623 -28.84 9.96 -1.57
N ARG A 624 -29.04 8.69 -1.95
CA ARG A 624 -30.16 7.88 -1.48
C ARG A 624 -29.93 7.20 -0.15
N LEU A 625 -28.68 6.81 0.13
CA LEU A 625 -28.35 5.97 1.28
C LEU A 625 -27.75 6.76 2.47
N GLN A 626 -27.26 7.98 2.24
CA GLN A 626 -26.78 8.83 3.32
C GLN A 626 -27.93 9.24 4.25
N ASP A 627 -27.64 9.34 5.54
CA ASP A 627 -28.57 9.79 6.58
C ASP A 627 -28.15 11.13 7.19
N GLY A 628 -27.11 11.78 6.64
CA GLY A 628 -26.58 13.07 7.07
C GLY A 628 -25.85 13.06 8.43
N SER A 629 -25.76 11.91 9.09
CA SER A 629 -25.20 11.82 10.46
C SER A 629 -23.68 11.80 10.50
N CYS A 630 -23.00 11.53 9.38
CA CYS A 630 -21.56 11.68 9.25
C CYS A 630 -21.15 12.03 7.80
N PRO A 631 -19.91 12.49 7.58
CA PRO A 631 -19.40 12.71 6.23
C PRO A 631 -19.37 11.46 5.37
N VAL A 632 -19.64 11.64 4.07
CA VAL A 632 -19.56 10.58 3.05
C VAL A 632 -18.44 10.90 2.06
N VAL A 633 -17.48 9.99 1.91
CA VAL A 633 -16.40 10.11 0.93
C VAL A 633 -16.74 9.30 -0.33
N LEU A 634 -16.92 9.99 -1.45
CA LEU A 634 -17.17 9.41 -2.77
C LEU A 634 -15.84 9.09 -3.46
N SER A 635 -15.61 7.83 -3.82
CA SER A 635 -14.43 7.47 -4.63
C SER A 635 -14.58 7.95 -6.06
N SER A 636 -13.77 8.93 -6.47
CA SER A 636 -13.71 9.36 -7.86
C SER A 636 -12.63 8.60 -8.61
N THR A 637 -13.07 7.57 -9.35
CA THR A 637 -12.18 6.51 -9.84
C THR A 637 -11.52 6.80 -11.18
N ALA A 638 -11.94 7.85 -11.88
CA ALA A 638 -11.37 8.25 -13.16
C ALA A 638 -11.55 9.75 -13.39
N HIS A 639 -10.67 10.33 -14.19
CA HIS A 639 -10.85 11.70 -14.67
C HIS A 639 -11.98 11.75 -15.71
N TYR A 640 -12.82 12.80 -15.68
CA TYR A 640 -13.97 12.96 -16.60
C TYR A 640 -13.56 12.83 -18.07
N GLY A 641 -12.35 13.28 -18.40
CA GLY A 641 -11.80 13.23 -19.74
C GLY A 641 -11.74 11.81 -20.34
N LYS A 642 -11.59 10.77 -19.51
CA LYS A 642 -11.56 9.38 -20.00
C LYS A 642 -12.88 8.91 -20.62
N PHE A 643 -13.99 9.56 -20.26
CA PHE A 643 -15.34 9.20 -20.68
C PHE A 643 -16.03 10.38 -21.37
N ALA A 644 -15.24 11.15 -22.15
CA ALA A 644 -15.65 12.40 -22.76
C ALA A 644 -17.00 12.34 -23.51
N PRO A 645 -17.31 11.32 -24.34
CA PRO A 645 -18.61 11.27 -25.02
C PRO A 645 -19.81 11.29 -24.07
N ALA A 646 -19.78 10.49 -23.00
CA ALA A 646 -20.86 10.45 -22.01
C ALA A 646 -20.93 11.74 -21.19
N VAL A 647 -19.78 12.37 -20.90
CA VAL A 647 -19.73 13.65 -20.21
C VAL A 647 -20.31 14.77 -21.09
N PHE A 648 -20.00 14.82 -22.38
CA PHE A 648 -20.62 15.76 -23.31
C PHE A 648 -22.13 15.59 -23.40
N GLN A 649 -22.60 14.35 -23.47
CA GLN A 649 -24.03 14.03 -23.45
C GLN A 649 -24.70 14.55 -22.17
N ALA A 650 -24.08 14.36 -21.01
CA ALA A 650 -24.59 14.89 -19.74
C ALA A 650 -24.65 16.42 -19.73
N LEU A 651 -23.63 17.08 -20.28
CA LEU A 651 -23.57 18.54 -20.37
C LEU A 651 -24.47 19.14 -21.46
N GLY A 652 -25.11 18.30 -22.30
CA GLY A 652 -25.95 18.75 -23.40
C GLY A 652 -25.19 19.43 -24.54
N VAL A 653 -23.90 19.14 -24.69
CA VAL A 653 -23.07 19.67 -25.78
C VAL A 653 -23.47 18.99 -27.09
N GLN A 654 -23.91 19.79 -28.06
CA GLN A 654 -24.24 19.30 -29.40
C GLN A 654 -22.99 19.21 -30.27
N ASN A 655 -22.87 18.14 -31.06
CA ASN A 655 -21.76 17.90 -31.99
C ASN A 655 -20.37 18.05 -31.34
N PRO A 656 -20.04 17.24 -30.32
CA PRO A 656 -18.70 17.26 -29.73
C PRO A 656 -17.63 16.91 -30.79
N PRO A 657 -16.40 17.40 -30.66
CA PRO A 657 -15.30 17.03 -31.55
C PRO A 657 -15.11 15.51 -31.63
N GLU A 658 -14.72 14.99 -32.80
CA GLU A 658 -14.36 13.57 -32.93
C GLU A 658 -12.95 13.30 -32.39
N ASP A 659 -12.02 14.25 -32.55
CA ASP A 659 -10.65 14.11 -32.10
C ASP A 659 -10.56 14.06 -30.55
N PRO A 660 -9.97 13.01 -29.95
CA PRO A 660 -9.87 12.86 -28.50
C PRO A 660 -9.10 14.00 -27.80
N VAL A 661 -8.12 14.62 -28.45
CA VAL A 661 -7.36 15.73 -27.87
C VAL A 661 -8.19 17.00 -27.84
N GLU A 662 -8.97 17.27 -28.89
CA GLU A 662 -9.94 18.37 -28.93
C GLU A 662 -11.09 18.16 -27.93
N GLN A 663 -11.59 16.93 -27.78
CA GLN A 663 -12.57 16.58 -26.76
C GLN A 663 -12.08 16.96 -25.36
N LEU A 664 -10.86 16.55 -24.99
CA LEU A 664 -10.28 16.89 -23.69
C LEU A 664 -10.15 18.40 -23.51
N ARG A 665 -9.60 19.11 -24.50
CA ARG A 665 -9.44 20.58 -24.43
C ARG A 665 -10.77 21.29 -24.23
N LEU A 666 -11.84 20.82 -24.86
CA LEU A 666 -13.17 21.41 -24.73
C LEU A 666 -13.77 21.15 -23.33
N LEU A 667 -13.63 19.93 -22.81
CA LEU A 667 -14.07 19.61 -21.45
C LEU A 667 -13.29 20.39 -20.39
N GLU A 668 -11.97 20.52 -20.56
CA GLU A 668 -11.11 21.30 -19.66
C GLU A 668 -11.48 22.78 -19.60
N ARG A 669 -11.93 23.37 -20.72
CA ARG A 669 -12.47 24.75 -20.73
C ARG A 669 -13.81 24.87 -20.01
N SER A 670 -14.56 23.77 -19.94
CA SER A 670 -15.91 23.72 -19.36
C SER A 670 -15.89 23.34 -17.87
N ALA A 671 -14.83 22.67 -17.40
CA ALA A 671 -14.65 22.25 -16.02
C ALA A 671 -13.98 23.35 -15.19
N ALA A 672 -14.63 23.79 -14.10
CA ALA A 672 -13.94 24.66 -13.14
C ALA A 672 -12.97 23.85 -12.28
N ARG A 673 -13.35 22.62 -11.90
CA ARG A 673 -12.56 21.63 -11.16
C ARG A 673 -13.03 20.21 -11.53
N PRO A 674 -12.17 19.17 -11.50
CA PRO A 674 -10.71 19.25 -11.43
C PRO A 674 -10.12 19.84 -12.73
N GLY A 675 -8.89 20.36 -12.63
CA GLY A 675 -8.18 20.95 -13.78
C GLY A 675 -7.70 19.91 -14.79
N ALA A 676 -7.02 20.38 -15.84
CA ALA A 676 -6.47 19.55 -16.91
C ALA A 676 -5.51 18.45 -16.41
N HIS A 677 -5.55 17.28 -17.06
CA HIS A 677 -4.67 16.15 -16.74
C HIS A 677 -3.51 16.04 -17.75
N GLY A 678 -2.39 16.72 -17.47
CA GLY A 678 -1.27 16.87 -18.41
C GLY A 678 -0.71 15.56 -18.98
N ASP A 679 -0.60 14.50 -18.17
CA ASP A 679 -0.13 13.18 -18.65
C ASP A 679 -1.10 12.49 -19.59
N MET A 680 -2.40 12.74 -19.44
CA MET A 680 -3.41 12.18 -20.34
C MET A 680 -3.24 12.80 -21.73
N LEU A 681 -3.12 14.13 -21.80
CA LEU A 681 -2.88 14.86 -23.05
C LEU A 681 -1.55 14.45 -23.73
N ARG A 682 -0.50 14.18 -22.94
CA ARG A 682 0.78 13.67 -23.47
C ARG A 682 0.63 12.28 -24.06
N GLY A 683 -0.03 11.36 -23.34
CA GLY A 683 -0.21 9.97 -23.76
C GLY A 683 -0.94 9.84 -25.11
N LEU A 684 -1.95 10.69 -25.35
CA LEU A 684 -2.73 10.65 -26.60
C LEU A 684 -1.91 10.99 -27.85
N ARG A 685 -0.90 11.87 -27.74
CA ARG A 685 -0.06 12.26 -28.89
C ARG A 685 0.88 11.15 -29.35
N GLY A 686 1.20 10.19 -28.48
CA GLY A 686 2.09 9.06 -28.79
C GLY A 686 1.38 7.82 -29.34
N GLY A 687 0.05 7.73 -29.19
CA GLY A 687 -0.74 6.55 -29.56
C GLY A 687 -1.11 6.47 -31.04
N SER A 688 -1.09 7.60 -31.76
CA SER A 688 -1.53 7.69 -33.17
C SER A 688 -0.54 7.00 -34.12
N GLY A 689 -0.98 5.91 -34.77
CA GLY A 689 -0.22 5.18 -35.79
C GLY A 689 -0.67 3.72 -35.90
N PRO A 690 -0.23 2.97 -36.92
CA PRO A 690 -0.60 1.56 -37.09
C PRO A 690 -0.19 0.74 -35.85
N HIS A 691 -1.09 -0.14 -35.38
CA HIS A 691 -0.87 -1.02 -34.23
C HIS A 691 -1.20 -2.48 -34.58
N GLY A 692 -0.74 -3.40 -33.74
CA GLY A 692 -1.04 -4.81 -33.91
C GLY A 692 -2.50 -5.10 -33.58
N VAL A 693 -3.21 -5.73 -34.53
CA VAL A 693 -4.59 -6.21 -34.36
C VAL A 693 -4.62 -7.69 -34.74
N CYS A 694 -5.17 -8.52 -33.86
CA CYS A 694 -5.36 -9.95 -34.08
C CYS A 694 -6.81 -10.29 -34.43
N GLN A 695 -7.03 -11.35 -35.21
CA GLN A 695 -8.36 -11.93 -35.34
C GLN A 695 -8.82 -12.54 -34.01
N ALA A 696 -10.11 -12.84 -33.92
CA ALA A 696 -10.70 -13.57 -32.80
C ALA A 696 -10.33 -15.06 -32.83
N ASP A 697 -9.05 -15.38 -32.93
CA ASP A 697 -8.50 -16.74 -32.98
C ASP A 697 -7.51 -16.97 -31.83
N TYR A 698 -7.67 -18.09 -31.12
CA TYR A 698 -6.84 -18.41 -29.97
C TYR A 698 -5.37 -18.62 -30.33
N ARG A 699 -5.09 -19.27 -31.47
CA ARG A 699 -3.72 -19.57 -31.90
C ARG A 699 -2.98 -18.30 -32.31
N GLU A 700 -3.68 -17.36 -32.92
CA GLU A 700 -3.07 -16.06 -33.25
C GLU A 700 -2.66 -15.28 -31.99
N LEU A 701 -3.46 -15.33 -30.93
CA LEU A 701 -3.09 -14.74 -29.64
C LEU A 701 -1.88 -15.47 -29.01
N GLU A 702 -1.82 -16.80 -29.11
CA GLU A 702 -0.70 -17.63 -28.64
C GLU A 702 0.60 -17.33 -29.39
N GLU A 703 0.56 -17.30 -30.72
CA GLU A 703 1.67 -16.89 -31.58
C GLU A 703 2.14 -15.47 -31.23
N LYS A 704 1.20 -14.58 -30.89
CA LYS A 704 1.55 -13.24 -30.46
C LYS A 704 2.27 -13.22 -29.13
N VAL A 705 1.84 -14.03 -28.16
CA VAL A 705 2.52 -14.21 -26.88
C VAL A 705 3.97 -14.68 -27.11
N GLU A 706 4.16 -15.72 -27.92
CA GLU A 706 5.49 -16.27 -28.20
C GLU A 706 6.38 -15.26 -28.95
N SER A 707 5.84 -14.54 -29.93
CA SER A 707 6.53 -13.46 -30.65
C SER A 707 7.06 -12.39 -29.69
N VAL A 708 6.27 -11.97 -28.70
CA VAL A 708 6.71 -10.95 -27.73
C VAL A 708 7.83 -11.48 -26.82
N ILE A 709 7.77 -12.75 -26.43
CA ILE A 709 8.83 -13.38 -25.62
C ILE A 709 10.13 -13.47 -26.42
N ARG A 710 10.05 -13.86 -27.70
CA ARG A 710 11.21 -13.97 -28.59
C ARG A 710 11.89 -12.62 -28.85
N GLU A 711 11.12 -11.54 -28.95
CA GLU A 711 11.67 -10.20 -29.12
C GLU A 711 12.30 -9.61 -27.84
N ALA A 712 11.98 -10.19 -26.68
CA ALA A 712 12.53 -9.79 -25.38
C ALA A 712 13.74 -10.63 -24.94
N SER A 713 13.90 -11.83 -25.53
CA SER A 713 15.02 -12.76 -25.31
C SER A 713 16.21 -12.36 -26.18
#